data_AF-A0A7C5V8B9-F1
#
_entry.id   AF-A0A7C5V8B9-F1
#
_cell.length_a   1.000
_cell.length_b   1.000
_cell.length_c   1.000
_cell.angle_alpha   90.00
_cell.angle_beta   90.00
_cell.angle_gamma   90.00
#
_symmetry.space_group_name_H-M   'P 1'
#
loop_
_entity.id
_entity.type
_entity.pdbx_description
1 polymer ?
#
loop_
_entity_poly.entity_id
_entity_poly.type
_entity_poly.pdbx_seq_one_letter_code
_entity_poly.pdbx_strand_id
1 'polypeptide(L)'
;MTVWGLHVIDLCVVAGYAGFVLYLGKKAADSTHGMEDFFLAGRKLGKFYQFFLNFGCSTNADQAVAVSREIYRQGIGGMWIQYLVLFLTPFYWFTTMLFRRVRLTTLGDYFTERFRSRSLGGGYAVFILLLALLGGGVGYLVAAKTVMAMTPKTLEQCTPEERRSIADFQVFQELRARETGLTPEEAASYDVLNEMNKRGELRSFVSHTDPLIFYFIYALIVGIYTMMGGFKAAAVTDAIQGILIMVFSLLLIPLGLARIGGFSGLHAAVPDYMFELFGHVVLSEYAWYTILAMSLANLVSIVAVASGMQTAGSAKNEKTARFGMIGGMFFKRFIMIFWALAGLLAIGLYAGRLHDPDLIWGFMTRDLLFPGAVGLMLVGILAANMSTLDAGAVSYSALFIRNIYQPVVSGKSERHYLWVGRIVIAATLLGGIAVALYVDNLLELFKYIISIPAIFGASIWLGFIWRRLTKTAVIIQVAVCLVIYAVIPNLFASMAVTRQHQPFLLETEERIAWMESRASQKDVADGLAVQEGDRFQKAVKTAPVGVFFERVARTNPKNPHSAREGFGRFHAEIWVLSWFGLDFTRCSKAQLVAVRFFFDALFPFVLLFLISFLTKPVDASSLDRFFAKVHTPVQPTPDRERAALEESFQNPGRFDSRKMFPGTQWEIMKPGKMDIIGFGGSWVLVGLIILLLWLMVSIR
;
A
#
# COMPACT_ATOMS: atom_id res chain seq x y z
N MET A 1 11.39 35.32 10.19
CA MET A 1 12.32 34.55 11.06
C MET A 1 12.19 33.08 10.70
N THR A 2 13.30 32.37 10.54
CA THR A 2 13.32 30.94 10.20
C THR A 2 14.01 30.15 11.30
N VAL A 3 13.42 29.03 11.71
CA VAL A 3 13.96 28.11 12.71
C VAL A 3 13.95 26.72 12.08
N TRP A 4 15.12 26.05 12.06
CA TRP A 4 15.32 24.75 11.40
C TRP A 4 14.89 24.70 9.91
N GLY A 5 15.07 25.81 9.20
CA GLY A 5 14.71 25.92 7.78
C GLY A 5 13.23 26.18 7.50
N LEU A 6 12.37 26.25 8.54
CA LEU A 6 10.95 26.59 8.42
C LEU A 6 10.66 28.00 8.94
N HIS A 7 9.62 28.66 8.42
CA HIS A 7 9.20 29.94 8.97
C HIS A 7 8.53 29.72 10.33
N VAL A 8 8.62 30.71 11.24
CA VAL A 8 8.00 30.62 12.58
C VAL A 8 6.49 30.35 12.48
N ILE A 9 5.81 30.89 11.47
CA ILE A 9 4.39 30.63 11.21
C ILE A 9 4.14 29.15 10.93
N ASP A 10 5.01 28.49 10.14
CA ASP A 10 4.88 27.07 9.83
C ASP A 10 4.98 26.22 11.11
N LEU A 11 5.92 26.56 11.98
CA LEU A 11 6.09 25.87 13.27
C LEU A 11 4.90 26.08 14.20
N CYS A 12 4.34 27.28 14.25
CA CYS A 12 3.12 27.56 15.01
C CYS A 12 1.94 26.74 14.51
N VAL A 13 1.79 26.56 13.19
CA VAL A 13 0.75 25.73 12.59
C VAL A 13 0.92 24.26 13.00
N VAL A 14 2.14 23.71 12.91
CA VAL A 14 2.43 22.32 13.31
C VAL A 14 2.18 22.11 14.81
N ALA A 15 2.65 23.02 15.66
CA ALA A 15 2.44 22.94 17.11
C ALA A 15 0.96 23.08 17.49
N GLY A 16 0.23 24.00 16.85
CA GLY A 16 -1.21 24.18 17.03
C GLY A 16 -1.99 22.93 16.65
N TYR A 17 -1.63 22.28 15.54
CA TYR A 17 -2.22 21.02 15.11
C TYR A 17 -1.97 19.89 16.13
N ALA A 18 -0.74 19.73 16.61
CA ALA A 18 -0.41 18.72 17.62
C ALA A 18 -1.24 18.91 18.90
N GLY A 19 -1.35 20.16 19.39
CA GLY A 19 -2.19 20.48 20.55
C GLY A 19 -3.68 20.19 20.30
N PHE A 20 -4.16 20.48 19.10
CA PHE A 20 -5.55 20.21 18.69
C PHE A 20 -5.88 18.71 18.66
N VAL A 21 -5.00 17.87 18.11
CA VAL A 21 -5.19 16.41 18.09
C VAL A 21 -5.19 15.83 19.51
N LEU A 22 -4.29 16.29 20.38
CA LEU A 22 -4.26 15.87 21.79
C LEU A 22 -5.55 16.26 22.53
N TYR A 23 -6.07 17.47 22.28
CA TYR A 23 -7.35 17.92 22.82
C TYR A 23 -8.51 17.01 22.37
N LEU A 24 -8.57 16.64 21.09
CA LEU A 24 -9.61 15.75 20.57
C LEU A 24 -9.51 14.35 21.18
N GLY A 25 -8.29 13.80 21.32
CA GLY A 25 -8.05 12.53 21.98
C GLY A 25 -8.58 12.52 23.41
N LYS A 26 -8.31 13.60 24.17
CA LYS A 26 -8.84 13.79 25.53
C LYS A 26 -10.36 13.84 25.56
N LYS A 27 -10.97 14.69 24.73
CA LYS A 27 -12.43 14.84 24.66
C LYS A 27 -13.14 13.53 24.28
N ALA A 28 -12.53 12.72 23.41
CA ALA A 28 -13.08 11.42 23.03
C ALA A 28 -12.94 10.37 24.15
N ALA A 29 -11.87 10.43 24.94
CA ALA A 29 -11.64 9.56 26.09
C ALA A 29 -12.79 9.64 27.12
N ASP A 30 -13.32 10.85 27.35
CA ASP A 30 -14.47 11.08 28.26
C ASP A 30 -15.74 10.31 27.86
N SER A 31 -15.79 9.81 26.62
CA SER A 31 -16.94 9.07 26.09
C SER A 31 -16.72 7.56 25.96
N THR A 32 -15.57 7.04 26.44
CA THR A 32 -15.18 5.63 26.30
C THR A 32 -15.33 4.88 27.62
N HIS A 33 -16.34 4.02 27.74
CA HIS A 33 -16.70 3.39 29.02
C HIS A 33 -16.35 1.90 29.11
N GLY A 34 -16.03 1.25 27.98
CA GLY A 34 -15.72 -0.19 27.93
C GLY A 34 -15.01 -0.62 26.64
N MET A 35 -14.81 -1.94 26.49
CA MET A 35 -14.09 -2.50 25.33
C MET A 35 -14.79 -2.26 24.00
N GLU A 36 -16.12 -2.30 23.95
CA GLU A 36 -16.87 -2.06 22.72
C GLU A 36 -16.76 -0.59 22.25
N ASP A 37 -16.73 0.36 23.19
CA ASP A 37 -16.48 1.77 22.86
C ASP A 37 -15.04 1.97 22.38
N PHE A 38 -14.08 1.36 23.07
CA PHE A 38 -12.65 1.52 22.75
C PHE A 38 -12.28 0.89 21.40
N PHE A 39 -12.78 -0.31 21.09
CA PHE A 39 -12.41 -1.04 19.87
C PHE A 39 -13.39 -0.87 18.71
N LEU A 40 -14.66 -0.53 18.95
CA LEU A 40 -15.68 -0.46 17.89
C LEU A 40 -16.48 0.84 17.90
N ALA A 41 -16.08 1.83 18.71
CA ALA A 41 -16.82 3.09 18.87
C ALA A 41 -18.32 2.86 19.18
N GLY A 42 -18.62 1.81 19.95
CA GLY A 42 -19.98 1.46 20.35
C GLY A 42 -20.88 1.01 19.19
N ARG A 43 -20.31 0.69 18.02
CA ARG A 43 -21.01 0.34 16.77
C ARG A 43 -22.02 1.40 16.31
N LYS A 44 -21.75 2.68 16.60
CA LYS A 44 -22.69 3.80 16.36
C LYS A 44 -22.24 4.76 15.27
N LEU A 45 -21.12 4.50 14.58
CA LEU A 45 -20.59 5.44 13.61
C LEU A 45 -21.53 5.61 12.41
N GLY A 46 -21.84 6.88 12.12
CA GLY A 46 -22.67 7.30 11.00
C GLY A 46 -21.90 7.37 9.68
N LYS A 47 -22.62 7.73 8.60
CA LYS A 47 -22.07 7.76 7.23
C LYS A 47 -20.87 8.71 7.09
N PHE A 48 -20.93 9.87 7.75
CA PHE A 48 -19.85 10.87 7.72
C PHE A 48 -18.53 10.32 8.27
N TYR A 49 -18.55 9.81 9.51
CA TYR A 49 -17.35 9.20 10.13
C TYR A 49 -16.88 7.96 9.37
N GLN A 50 -17.80 7.13 8.90
CA GLN A 50 -17.43 5.95 8.10
C GLN A 50 -16.80 6.34 6.76
N PHE A 51 -17.27 7.41 6.11
CA PHE A 51 -16.64 7.92 4.89
C PHE A 51 -15.19 8.33 5.15
N PHE A 52 -14.97 9.16 6.16
CA PHE A 52 -13.63 9.67 6.44
C PHE A 52 -12.69 8.63 7.04
N LEU A 53 -13.18 7.71 7.86
CA LEU A 53 -12.35 6.64 8.39
C LEU A 53 -11.85 5.72 7.26
N ASN A 54 -12.71 5.41 6.28
CA ASN A 54 -12.27 4.64 5.11
C ASN A 54 -11.40 5.48 4.16
N PHE A 55 -11.65 6.78 4.03
CA PHE A 55 -10.80 7.68 3.25
C PHE A 55 -9.40 7.82 3.87
N GLY A 56 -9.32 8.09 5.18
CA GLY A 56 -8.10 8.29 5.97
C GLY A 56 -7.27 7.02 6.08
N CYS A 57 -7.87 5.88 6.45
CA CYS A 57 -7.17 4.58 6.44
C CYS A 57 -6.67 4.15 5.06
N SER A 58 -7.25 4.69 3.98
CA SER A 58 -6.77 4.43 2.63
C SER A 58 -5.71 5.45 2.19
N THR A 59 -5.63 6.61 2.86
CA THR A 59 -4.81 7.75 2.46
C THR A 59 -3.72 7.96 3.49
N ASN A 60 -2.66 7.19 3.34
CA ASN A 60 -1.45 7.34 4.14
C ASN A 60 -0.60 8.50 3.60
N ALA A 61 0.29 9.06 4.44
CA ALA A 61 1.14 10.20 4.05
C ALA A 61 2.07 9.92 2.88
N ASP A 62 2.49 8.65 2.74
CA ASP A 62 3.33 8.21 1.63
C ASP A 62 2.58 8.24 0.30
N GLN A 63 1.25 8.25 0.27
CA GLN A 63 0.52 8.02 -0.98
C GLN A 63 0.60 9.21 -1.93
N ALA A 64 0.52 10.45 -1.42
CA ALA A 64 0.72 11.64 -2.24
C ALA A 64 2.14 11.68 -2.81
N VAL A 65 3.13 11.45 -1.94
CA VAL A 65 4.55 11.35 -2.30
C VAL A 65 4.78 10.24 -3.32
N ALA A 66 4.24 9.04 -3.09
CA ALA A 66 4.45 7.85 -3.91
C ALA A 66 3.77 7.96 -5.28
N VAL A 67 2.56 8.52 -5.35
CA VAL A 67 1.88 8.80 -6.63
C VAL A 67 2.70 9.80 -7.44
N SER A 68 3.05 10.95 -6.86
CA SER A 68 3.80 11.97 -7.58
C SER A 68 5.22 11.51 -7.93
N ARG A 69 5.89 10.74 -7.08
CA ARG A 69 7.17 10.09 -7.35
C ARG A 69 7.09 9.13 -8.53
N GLU A 70 6.10 8.24 -8.52
CA GLU A 70 5.98 7.23 -9.57
C GLU A 70 5.74 7.88 -10.93
N ILE A 71 4.92 8.93 -10.95
CA ILE A 71 4.67 9.71 -12.15
C ILE A 71 5.88 10.53 -12.56
N TYR A 72 6.60 11.13 -11.61
CA TYR A 72 7.87 11.80 -11.90
C TYR A 72 8.88 10.86 -12.58
N ARG A 73 8.84 9.57 -12.25
CA ARG A 73 9.78 8.56 -12.75
C ARG A 73 9.34 7.89 -14.07
N GLN A 74 8.04 7.63 -14.25
CA GLN A 74 7.51 6.83 -15.37
C GLN A 74 6.42 7.52 -16.19
N GLY A 75 6.10 8.79 -15.88
CA GLY A 75 4.95 9.48 -16.46
C GLY A 75 3.62 8.95 -15.91
N ILE A 76 2.52 9.34 -16.54
CA ILE A 76 1.17 9.01 -16.09
C ILE A 76 0.89 7.50 -16.06
N GLY A 77 1.59 6.70 -16.87
CA GLY A 77 1.50 5.24 -16.86
C GLY A 77 1.86 4.63 -15.50
N GLY A 78 2.72 5.30 -14.73
CA GLY A 78 3.03 4.94 -13.35
C GLY A 78 1.81 4.95 -12.42
N MET A 79 0.72 5.61 -12.80
CA MET A 79 -0.50 5.69 -11.99
C MET A 79 -1.18 4.32 -11.81
N TRP A 80 -0.99 3.38 -12.72
CA TRP A 80 -1.65 2.07 -12.66
C TRP A 80 -1.30 1.26 -11.43
N ILE A 81 -0.07 1.39 -10.90
CA ILE A 81 0.31 0.70 -9.66
C ILE A 81 -0.55 1.17 -8.47
N GLN A 82 -0.91 2.46 -8.45
CA GLN A 82 -1.74 3.06 -7.41
C GLN A 82 -3.23 2.81 -7.67
N TYR A 83 -3.61 2.66 -8.94
CA TYR A 83 -4.97 2.31 -9.36
C TYR A 83 -5.26 0.81 -9.36
N LEU A 84 -4.34 -0.05 -8.92
CA LEU A 84 -4.65 -1.47 -8.71
C LEU A 84 -5.91 -1.63 -7.85
N VAL A 85 -6.04 -0.84 -6.78
CA VAL A 85 -7.19 -0.89 -5.86
C VAL A 85 -8.46 -0.24 -6.47
N LEU A 86 -8.36 0.54 -7.56
CA LEU A 86 -9.53 1.11 -8.25
C LEU A 86 -10.50 -0.01 -8.67
N PHE A 87 -9.98 -1.05 -9.32
CA PHE A 87 -10.73 -2.22 -9.79
C PHE A 87 -11.25 -3.12 -8.66
N LEU A 88 -10.66 -3.01 -7.46
CA LEU A 88 -11.05 -3.77 -6.28
C LEU A 88 -12.17 -3.07 -5.51
N THR A 89 -12.29 -1.74 -5.68
CA THR A 89 -13.24 -0.91 -4.95
C THR A 89 -14.68 -1.44 -5.00
N PRO A 90 -15.20 -1.88 -6.17
CA PRO A 90 -16.54 -2.47 -6.24
C PRO A 90 -16.73 -3.68 -5.33
N PHE A 91 -15.71 -4.53 -5.15
CA PHE A 91 -15.81 -5.74 -4.33
C PHE A 91 -15.92 -5.45 -2.83
N TYR A 92 -15.44 -4.29 -2.36
CA TYR A 92 -15.66 -3.86 -0.98
C TYR A 92 -17.14 -3.71 -0.62
N TRP A 93 -18.02 -3.51 -1.61
CA TRP A 93 -19.47 -3.52 -1.40
C TRP A 93 -19.96 -4.79 -0.69
N PHE A 94 -19.38 -5.93 -1.05
CA PHE A 94 -19.71 -7.23 -0.47
C PHE A 94 -18.88 -7.52 0.77
N THR A 95 -17.57 -7.29 0.76
CA THR A 95 -16.72 -7.66 1.91
C THR A 95 -17.09 -6.87 3.17
N THR A 96 -17.36 -5.57 3.04
CA THR A 96 -17.80 -4.72 4.15
C THR A 96 -19.16 -5.13 4.70
N MET A 97 -20.07 -5.59 3.84
CA MET A 97 -21.34 -6.19 4.27
C MET A 97 -21.09 -7.42 5.13
N LEU A 98 -20.27 -8.35 4.63
CA LEU A 98 -19.98 -9.62 5.31
C LEU A 98 -19.35 -9.35 6.67
N PHE A 99 -18.36 -8.44 6.73
CA PHE A 99 -17.70 -8.05 7.97
C PHE A 99 -18.66 -7.40 8.97
N ARG A 100 -19.55 -6.51 8.51
CA ARG A 100 -20.55 -5.91 9.39
C ARG A 100 -21.52 -6.97 9.92
N ARG A 101 -21.93 -7.93 9.10
CA ARG A 101 -22.90 -8.97 9.46
C ARG A 101 -22.34 -10.08 10.33
N VAL A 102 -21.04 -10.36 10.36
CA VAL A 102 -20.55 -11.35 11.34
C VAL A 102 -20.57 -10.84 12.77
N ARG A 103 -20.76 -9.53 13.00
CA ARG A 103 -20.73 -8.90 14.33
C ARG A 103 -19.45 -9.18 15.12
N LEU A 104 -18.36 -9.50 14.42
CA LEU A 104 -17.06 -9.78 15.02
C LEU A 104 -16.23 -8.49 15.13
N THR A 105 -15.23 -8.54 16.01
CA THR A 105 -14.30 -7.42 16.21
C THR A 105 -13.04 -7.61 15.36
N THR A 106 -12.53 -8.85 15.27
CA THR A 106 -11.26 -9.15 14.59
C THR A 106 -11.41 -10.32 13.62
N LEU A 107 -10.57 -10.35 12.59
CA LEU A 107 -10.49 -11.51 11.68
C LEU A 107 -9.99 -12.78 12.39
N GLY A 108 -9.28 -12.66 13.51
CA GLY A 108 -8.95 -13.81 14.37
C GLY A 108 -10.18 -14.45 15.00
N ASP A 109 -11.18 -13.65 15.38
CA ASP A 109 -12.46 -14.15 15.87
C ASP A 109 -13.20 -14.92 14.77
N TYR A 110 -13.08 -14.45 13.53
CA TYR A 110 -13.67 -15.12 12.37
C TYR A 110 -13.15 -16.54 12.22
N PHE A 111 -11.83 -16.74 12.32
CA PHE A 111 -11.26 -18.08 12.26
C PHE A 111 -11.71 -18.97 13.42
N THR A 112 -11.85 -18.38 14.61
CA THR A 112 -12.32 -19.08 15.80
C THR A 112 -13.77 -19.53 15.64
N GLU A 113 -14.64 -18.69 15.07
CA GLU A 113 -16.06 -19.01 14.91
C GLU A 113 -16.33 -19.89 13.68
N ARG A 114 -15.75 -19.57 12.52
CA ARG A 114 -15.96 -20.30 11.27
C ARG A 114 -15.37 -21.71 11.27
N PHE A 115 -14.26 -21.93 11.98
CA PHE A 115 -13.53 -23.20 11.98
C PHE A 115 -13.39 -23.85 13.36
N ARG A 116 -14.00 -23.26 14.41
CA ARG A 116 -13.86 -23.71 15.81
C ARG A 116 -12.40 -23.87 16.25
N SER A 117 -11.53 -22.98 15.77
CA SER A 117 -10.08 -23.10 15.92
C SER A 117 -9.46 -21.84 16.48
N ARG A 118 -9.24 -21.83 17.80
CA ARG A 118 -8.48 -20.75 18.46
C ARG A 118 -7.05 -20.65 17.96
N SER A 119 -6.41 -21.79 17.63
CA SER A 119 -5.04 -21.80 17.09
C SER A 119 -4.94 -21.11 15.73
N LEU A 120 -5.99 -21.18 14.91
CA LEU A 120 -6.00 -20.53 13.59
C LEU A 120 -6.17 -19.02 13.74
N GLY A 121 -7.07 -18.59 14.63
CA GLY A 121 -7.23 -17.18 14.99
C GLY A 121 -5.96 -16.59 15.63
N GLY A 122 -5.31 -17.33 16.53
CA GLY A 122 -4.05 -16.93 17.15
C GLY A 122 -2.88 -16.90 16.15
N GLY A 123 -2.77 -17.89 15.26
CA GLY A 123 -1.75 -17.91 14.20
C GLY A 123 -1.90 -16.73 13.24
N TYR A 124 -3.12 -16.43 12.81
CA TYR A 124 -3.41 -15.20 12.05
C TYR A 124 -3.02 -13.94 12.84
N ALA A 125 -3.35 -13.88 14.13
CA ALA A 125 -3.01 -12.74 14.98
C ALA A 125 -1.49 -12.51 15.07
N VAL A 126 -0.71 -13.54 15.37
CA VAL A 126 0.76 -13.46 15.44
C VAL A 126 1.33 -12.97 14.11
N PHE A 127 0.88 -13.56 13.01
CA PHE A 127 1.34 -13.21 11.68
C PHE A 127 1.07 -11.75 11.31
N ILE A 128 -0.16 -11.27 11.54
CA ILE A 128 -0.50 -9.88 11.27
C ILE A 128 0.22 -8.93 12.21
N LEU A 129 0.42 -9.29 13.48
CA LEU A 129 1.17 -8.45 14.43
C LEU A 129 2.65 -8.29 14.02
N LEU A 130 3.27 -9.31 13.43
CA LEU A 130 4.61 -9.18 12.85
C LEU A 130 4.61 -8.26 11.63
N LEU A 131 3.65 -8.43 10.73
CA LEU A 131 3.50 -7.58 9.55
C LEU A 131 3.18 -6.11 9.92
N ALA A 132 2.48 -5.91 11.03
CA ALA A 132 2.17 -4.59 11.56
C ALA A 132 3.42 -3.79 11.94
N LEU A 133 4.44 -4.44 12.49
CA LEU A 133 5.72 -3.77 12.81
C LEU A 133 6.42 -3.29 11.54
N LEU A 134 6.38 -4.12 10.49
CA LEU A 134 6.91 -3.78 9.16
C LEU A 134 6.18 -2.58 8.56
N GLY A 135 4.84 -2.61 8.55
CA GLY A 135 4.03 -1.49 8.07
C GLY A 135 4.21 -0.20 8.87
N GLY A 136 4.34 -0.30 10.20
CA GLY A 136 4.64 0.83 11.08
C GLY A 136 5.99 1.47 10.76
N GLY A 137 7.03 0.66 10.55
CA GLY A 137 8.37 1.13 10.19
C GLY A 137 8.40 1.91 8.86
N VAL A 138 7.69 1.42 7.84
CA VAL A 138 7.47 2.16 6.58
C VAL A 138 6.86 3.53 6.83
N GLY A 139 5.80 3.58 7.64
CA GLY A 139 5.11 4.83 7.97
C GLY A 139 6.03 5.86 8.62
N TYR A 140 6.88 5.42 9.56
CA TYR A 140 7.89 6.30 10.18
C TYR A 140 8.90 6.83 9.17
N LEU A 141 9.52 5.94 8.39
CA LEU A 141 10.55 6.29 7.39
C LEU A 141 10.05 7.34 6.40
N VAL A 142 8.84 7.16 5.86
CA VAL A 142 8.30 8.09 4.87
C VAL A 142 7.95 9.44 5.50
N ALA A 143 7.36 9.43 6.70
CA ALA A 143 7.07 10.67 7.42
C ALA A 143 8.35 11.47 7.71
N ALA A 144 9.43 10.81 8.16
CA ALA A 144 10.71 11.47 8.41
C ALA A 144 11.34 12.02 7.12
N LYS A 145 11.46 11.22 6.06
CA LYS A 145 12.02 11.67 4.77
C LYS A 145 11.29 12.92 4.25
N THR A 146 9.97 12.93 4.38
CA THR A 146 9.14 14.04 3.91
C THR A 146 9.41 15.31 4.72
N VAL A 147 9.50 15.21 6.04
CA VAL A 147 9.86 16.35 6.90
C VAL A 147 11.28 16.83 6.62
N MET A 148 12.23 15.91 6.43
CA MET A 148 13.62 16.23 6.12
C MET A 148 13.76 17.06 4.84
N ALA A 149 12.95 16.75 3.82
CA ALA A 149 12.92 17.51 2.57
C ALA A 149 12.48 18.98 2.73
N MET A 150 11.72 19.28 3.79
CA MET A 150 11.23 20.62 4.08
C MET A 150 12.11 21.40 5.07
N THR A 151 13.05 20.72 5.74
CA THR A 151 13.98 21.30 6.74
C THR A 151 15.47 21.19 6.33
N PRO A 152 15.88 21.46 5.07
CA PRO A 152 17.29 21.41 4.68
C PRO A 152 18.12 22.49 5.41
N LYS A 153 19.32 22.10 5.82
CA LYS A 153 20.39 22.97 6.30
C LYS A 153 20.88 23.87 5.16
N THR A 154 21.30 25.08 5.48
CA THR A 154 22.08 25.89 4.53
C THR A 154 23.49 25.32 4.39
N LEU A 155 24.17 25.60 3.28
CA LEU A 155 25.56 25.13 3.06
C LEU A 155 26.49 25.59 4.20
N GLU A 156 26.27 26.78 4.75
CA GLU A 156 27.03 27.31 5.89
C GLU A 156 26.88 26.46 7.15
N GLN A 157 25.69 25.90 7.37
CA GLN A 157 25.38 25.05 8.52
C GLN A 157 25.80 23.58 8.33
N CYS A 158 26.19 23.20 7.11
CA CYS A 158 26.67 21.86 6.81
C CYS A 158 28.11 21.67 7.28
N THR A 159 28.41 20.49 7.81
CA THR A 159 29.78 20.06 8.12
C THR A 159 30.63 19.90 6.84
N PRO A 160 31.97 19.87 6.93
CA PRO A 160 32.82 19.68 5.74
C PRO A 160 32.50 18.40 4.95
N GLU A 161 32.17 17.32 5.64
CA GLU A 161 31.78 16.04 5.03
C GLU A 161 30.41 16.13 4.32
N GLU A 162 29.43 16.78 4.96
CA GLU A 162 28.11 17.02 4.35
C GLU A 162 28.23 17.89 3.09
N ARG A 163 29.07 18.94 3.12
CA ARG A 163 29.32 19.78 1.94
C ARG A 163 29.98 19.00 0.81
N ARG A 164 30.93 18.11 1.14
CA ARG A 164 31.59 17.25 0.16
C ARG A 164 30.60 16.30 -0.51
N SER A 165 29.73 15.63 0.24
CA SER A 165 28.68 14.77 -0.31
C SER A 165 27.73 15.52 -1.26
N ILE A 166 27.38 16.77 -0.93
CA ILE A 166 26.56 17.63 -1.80
C ILE A 166 27.29 18.02 -3.08
N ALA A 167 28.56 18.40 -2.97
CA ALA A 167 29.38 18.74 -4.14
C ALA A 167 29.60 17.52 -5.05
N ASP A 168 29.94 16.36 -4.47
CA ASP A 168 30.11 15.09 -5.19
C ASP A 168 28.81 14.69 -5.90
N PHE A 169 27.64 14.94 -5.29
CA PHE A 169 26.35 14.74 -5.94
C PHE A 169 26.12 15.67 -7.13
N GLN A 170 26.52 16.94 -7.04
CA GLN A 170 26.42 17.89 -8.17
C GLN A 170 27.29 17.44 -9.34
N VAL A 171 28.55 17.07 -9.07
CA VAL A 171 29.48 16.54 -10.08
C VAL A 171 28.90 15.25 -10.70
N PHE A 172 28.36 14.35 -9.87
CA PHE A 172 27.70 13.13 -10.37
C PHE A 172 26.60 13.44 -11.39
N GLN A 173 25.75 14.45 -11.11
CA GLN A 173 24.67 14.85 -12.03
C GLN A 173 25.21 15.46 -13.32
N GLU A 174 26.24 16.30 -13.25
CA GLU A 174 26.88 16.88 -14.44
C GLU A 174 27.47 15.79 -15.35
N LEU A 175 28.17 14.82 -14.76
CA LEU A 175 28.75 13.69 -15.49
C LEU A 175 27.65 12.77 -16.03
N ARG A 176 26.58 12.52 -15.27
CA ARG A 176 25.43 11.73 -15.71
C ARG A 176 24.71 12.38 -16.90
N ALA A 177 24.58 13.71 -16.91
CA ALA A 177 23.98 14.42 -18.03
C ALA A 177 24.81 14.30 -19.32
N ARG A 178 26.13 14.10 -19.18
CA ARG A 178 27.11 13.95 -20.27
C ARG A 178 27.56 12.49 -20.48
N GLU A 179 26.78 11.50 -20.04
CA GLU A 179 27.14 10.06 -20.04
C GLU A 179 27.72 9.59 -21.39
N THR A 180 27.25 10.14 -22.50
CA THR A 180 27.86 10.00 -23.83
C THR A 180 28.83 11.15 -24.12
N GLY A 181 30.14 10.90 -24.06
CA GLY A 181 31.18 11.90 -24.33
C GLY A 181 32.07 12.27 -23.14
N LEU A 182 32.07 11.44 -22.08
CA LEU A 182 32.98 11.57 -20.95
C LEU A 182 34.42 11.23 -21.38
N THR A 183 35.38 12.03 -20.93
CA THR A 183 36.80 11.66 -20.99
C THR A 183 37.07 10.42 -20.11
N PRO A 184 38.16 9.66 -20.34
CA PRO A 184 38.46 8.48 -19.53
C PRO A 184 38.52 8.74 -18.01
N GLU A 185 38.98 9.93 -17.59
CA GLU A 185 39.02 10.35 -16.18
C GLU A 185 37.63 10.71 -15.64
N GLU A 186 36.82 11.39 -16.43
CA GLU A 186 35.41 11.68 -16.11
C GLU A 186 34.58 10.39 -16.01
N ALA A 187 34.84 9.40 -16.87
CA ALA A 187 34.18 8.10 -16.84
C ALA A 187 34.54 7.30 -15.58
N ALA A 188 35.83 7.27 -15.20
CA ALA A 188 36.26 6.65 -13.95
C ALA A 188 35.67 7.34 -12.71
N SER A 189 35.60 8.67 -12.72
CA SER A 189 34.99 9.45 -11.64
C SER A 189 33.48 9.24 -11.57
N TYR A 190 32.81 9.18 -12.73
CA TYR A 190 31.40 8.85 -12.82
C TYR A 190 31.11 7.47 -12.25
N ASP A 191 31.91 6.46 -12.57
CA ASP A 191 31.72 5.10 -12.04
C ASP A 191 31.81 5.06 -10.51
N VAL A 192 32.80 5.77 -9.92
CA VAL A 192 32.94 5.88 -8.46
C VAL A 192 31.72 6.57 -7.86
N LEU A 193 31.33 7.72 -8.41
CA LEU A 193 30.18 8.47 -7.92
C LEU A 193 28.86 7.72 -8.13
N ASN A 194 28.74 6.95 -9.20
CA ASN A 194 27.58 6.09 -9.47
C ASN A 194 27.48 4.97 -8.44
N GLU A 195 28.60 4.34 -8.06
CA GLU A 195 28.63 3.36 -6.98
C GLU A 195 28.32 3.99 -5.61
N MET A 196 28.86 5.19 -5.31
CA MET A 196 28.52 5.94 -4.09
C MET A 196 27.02 6.31 -4.06
N ASN A 197 26.45 6.71 -5.20
CA ASN A 197 25.03 7.00 -5.35
C ASN A 197 24.17 5.73 -5.13
N LYS A 198 24.57 4.58 -5.70
CA LYS A 198 23.89 3.29 -5.48
C LYS A 198 23.90 2.87 -4.01
N ARG A 199 24.91 3.31 -3.24
CA ARG A 199 25.03 3.09 -1.79
C ARG A 199 24.30 4.14 -0.94
N GLY A 200 23.73 5.18 -1.54
CA GLY A 200 23.05 6.26 -0.81
C GLY A 200 23.99 7.25 -0.10
N GLU A 201 25.27 7.27 -0.50
CA GLU A 201 26.31 8.11 0.11
C GLU A 201 26.31 9.54 -0.45
N LEU A 202 25.77 9.73 -1.67
CA LEU A 202 25.59 11.04 -2.29
C LEU A 202 24.24 11.65 -1.91
N ARG A 203 24.26 12.87 -1.37
CA ARG A 203 23.05 13.58 -0.90
C ARG A 203 22.93 14.93 -1.59
N SER A 204 21.75 15.30 -2.08
CA SER A 204 21.56 16.64 -2.66
C SER A 204 21.36 17.74 -1.60
N PHE A 205 21.01 17.40 -0.37
CA PHE A 205 20.99 18.29 0.80
C PHE A 205 21.07 17.47 2.10
N VAL A 206 21.34 18.14 3.21
CA VAL A 206 21.26 17.55 4.55
C VAL A 206 20.24 18.31 5.38
N SER A 207 19.44 17.62 6.19
CA SER A 207 18.33 18.20 6.96
C SER A 207 18.73 18.52 8.41
N HIS A 208 18.09 19.51 9.02
CA HIS A 208 18.13 19.75 10.47
C HIS A 208 17.44 18.66 11.28
N THR A 209 16.54 17.90 10.66
CA THR A 209 15.73 16.89 11.34
C THR A 209 16.52 15.61 11.51
N ASP A 210 16.78 15.25 12.77
CA ASP A 210 17.26 13.93 13.13
C ASP A 210 16.09 12.92 13.04
N PRO A 211 16.21 11.84 12.23
CA PRO A 211 15.13 10.86 12.07
C PRO A 211 14.75 10.16 13.38
N LEU A 212 15.73 9.83 14.23
CA LEU A 212 15.49 9.11 15.49
C LEU A 212 14.66 9.97 16.45
N ILE A 213 15.06 11.23 16.64
CA ILE A 213 14.32 12.18 17.48
C ILE A 213 12.90 12.37 16.93
N PHE A 214 12.77 12.52 15.61
CA PHE A 214 11.47 12.65 14.96
C PHE A 214 10.58 11.43 15.23
N TYR A 215 11.09 10.20 15.07
CA TYR A 215 10.32 8.98 15.31
C TYR A 215 9.74 8.93 16.73
N PHE A 216 10.55 9.23 17.75
CA PHE A 216 10.09 9.21 19.14
C PHE A 216 9.05 10.29 19.45
N ILE A 217 9.26 11.53 19.01
CA ILE A 217 8.29 12.62 19.21
C ILE A 217 6.98 12.28 18.50
N TYR A 218 7.06 11.82 17.26
CA TYR A 218 5.91 11.46 16.46
C TYR A 218 5.13 10.28 17.08
N ALA A 219 5.83 9.22 17.50
CA ALA A 219 5.21 8.08 18.18
C ALA A 219 4.61 8.45 19.54
N LEU A 220 5.21 9.38 20.28
CA LEU A 220 4.68 9.87 21.55
C LEU A 220 3.35 10.59 21.34
N ILE A 221 3.28 11.51 20.37
CA ILE A 221 2.04 12.23 20.04
C ILE A 221 0.95 11.23 19.63
N VAL A 222 1.26 10.33 18.67
CA VAL A 222 0.32 9.31 18.18
C VAL A 222 -0.14 8.39 19.31
N GLY A 223 0.79 7.89 20.11
CA GLY A 223 0.52 6.98 21.21
C GLY A 223 -0.41 7.60 22.25
N ILE A 224 -0.16 8.84 22.68
CA ILE A 224 -0.96 9.50 23.73
C ILE A 224 -2.43 9.60 23.31
N TYR A 225 -2.74 10.21 22.16
CA TYR A 225 -4.15 10.41 21.80
C TYR A 225 -4.86 9.08 21.46
N THR A 226 -4.14 8.12 20.87
CA THR A 226 -4.67 6.81 20.51
C THR A 226 -5.00 5.98 21.76
N MET A 227 -4.08 5.94 22.73
CA MET A 227 -4.28 5.21 23.99
C MET A 227 -5.40 5.84 24.84
N MET A 228 -5.54 7.17 24.81
CA MET A 228 -6.58 7.88 25.54
C MET A 228 -7.97 7.61 24.95
N GLY A 229 -8.12 7.80 23.63
CA GLY A 229 -9.43 7.93 23.01
C GLY A 229 -9.94 6.71 22.23
N GLY A 230 -9.09 5.72 21.95
CA GLY A 230 -9.45 4.50 21.22
C GLY A 230 -9.99 4.76 19.80
N PHE A 231 -10.74 3.79 19.27
CA PHE A 231 -11.22 3.82 17.88
C PHE A 231 -12.20 4.96 17.58
N LYS A 232 -12.97 5.41 18.59
CA LYS A 232 -13.87 6.56 18.42
C LYS A 232 -13.11 7.87 18.24
N ALA A 233 -12.02 8.06 18.98
CA ALA A 233 -11.16 9.22 18.81
C ALA A 233 -10.49 9.22 17.44
N ALA A 234 -9.93 8.06 17.05
CA ALA A 234 -9.38 7.84 15.72
C ALA A 234 -10.38 8.23 14.62
N ALA A 235 -11.65 7.83 14.74
CA ALA A 235 -12.67 8.20 13.76
C ALA A 235 -12.93 9.73 13.65
N VAL A 236 -12.78 10.48 14.76
CA VAL A 236 -12.96 11.94 14.77
C VAL A 236 -11.71 12.63 14.22
N THR A 237 -10.52 12.19 14.62
CA THR A 237 -9.26 12.73 14.10
C THR A 237 -9.14 12.45 12.61
N ASP A 238 -9.46 11.24 12.14
CA ASP A 238 -9.50 10.87 10.73
C ASP A 238 -10.44 11.74 9.90
N ALA A 239 -11.59 12.13 10.45
CA ALA A 239 -12.51 13.04 9.77
C ALA A 239 -11.88 14.39 9.47
N ILE A 240 -11.14 14.94 10.44
CA ILE A 240 -10.49 16.23 10.29
C ILE A 240 -9.24 16.10 9.43
N GLN A 241 -8.42 15.09 9.69
CA GLN A 241 -7.23 14.78 8.91
C GLN A 241 -7.56 14.53 7.44
N GLY A 242 -8.65 13.82 7.15
CA GLY A 242 -9.14 13.60 5.79
C GLY A 242 -9.52 14.90 5.06
N ILE A 243 -10.17 15.84 5.76
CA ILE A 243 -10.46 17.18 5.20
C ILE A 243 -9.15 17.94 4.95
N LEU A 244 -8.21 17.91 5.90
CA LEU A 244 -6.91 18.57 5.77
C LEU A 244 -6.15 18.04 4.55
N ILE A 245 -6.05 16.71 4.41
CA ILE A 245 -5.42 16.06 3.25
C ILE A 245 -6.08 16.53 1.96
N MET A 246 -7.41 16.58 1.90
CA MET A 246 -8.14 17.04 0.72
C MET A 246 -7.75 18.46 0.32
N VAL A 247 -7.72 19.39 1.28
CA VAL A 247 -7.37 20.79 1.03
C VAL A 247 -5.92 20.93 0.58
N PHE A 248 -4.99 20.25 1.25
CA PHE A 248 -3.56 20.41 0.97
C PHE A 248 -3.13 19.71 -0.32
N SER A 249 -3.77 18.60 -0.67
CA SER A 249 -3.58 17.91 -1.95
C SER A 249 -3.81 18.79 -3.17
N LEU A 250 -4.70 19.78 -3.05
CA LEU A 250 -5.06 20.69 -4.13
C LEU A 250 -4.21 21.97 -4.15
N LEU A 251 -3.46 22.24 -3.08
CA LEU A 251 -2.76 23.50 -2.88
C LEU A 251 -1.58 23.71 -3.85
N LEU A 252 -0.86 22.64 -4.20
CA LEU A 252 0.30 22.70 -5.11
C LEU A 252 -0.11 22.95 -6.57
N ILE A 253 -1.29 22.48 -6.96
CA ILE A 253 -1.74 22.46 -8.35
C ILE A 253 -1.87 23.85 -8.98
N PRO A 254 -2.61 24.82 -8.41
CA PRO A 254 -2.76 26.13 -9.03
C PRO A 254 -1.43 26.88 -9.14
N LEU A 255 -0.55 26.73 -8.14
CA LEU A 255 0.75 27.39 -8.10
C LEU A 255 1.73 26.78 -9.11
N GLY A 256 1.76 25.46 -9.23
CA GLY A 256 2.56 24.75 -10.24
C GLY A 256 2.09 25.05 -11.65
N LEU A 257 0.78 25.03 -11.91
CA LEU A 257 0.21 25.39 -13.21
C LEU A 257 0.51 26.85 -13.57
N ALA A 258 0.36 27.79 -12.63
CA ALA A 258 0.69 29.19 -12.88
C ALA A 258 2.17 29.38 -13.26
N ARG A 259 3.08 28.64 -12.60
CA ARG A 259 4.51 28.75 -12.84
C ARG A 259 4.98 28.12 -14.15
N ILE A 260 4.36 27.02 -14.58
CA ILE A 260 4.72 26.34 -15.83
C ILE A 260 4.06 26.96 -17.07
N GLY A 261 3.04 27.83 -16.90
CA GLY A 261 2.29 28.44 -18.00
C GLY A 261 1.01 27.69 -18.39
N GLY A 262 0.38 27.01 -17.42
CA GLY A 262 -0.85 26.23 -17.61
C GLY A 262 -0.61 24.84 -18.23
N PHE A 263 -1.69 24.23 -18.71
CA PHE A 263 -1.62 22.92 -19.38
C PHE A 263 -0.78 22.95 -20.67
N SER A 264 -0.82 24.07 -21.40
CA SER A 264 -0.01 24.26 -22.60
C SER A 264 1.47 24.25 -22.30
N GLY A 265 1.89 24.99 -21.26
CA GLY A 265 3.27 24.97 -20.77
C GLY A 265 3.69 23.59 -20.23
N LEU A 266 2.76 22.86 -19.59
CA LEU A 266 3.02 21.50 -19.12
C LEU A 266 3.28 20.53 -20.30
N HIS A 267 2.46 20.57 -21.34
CA HIS A 267 2.65 19.75 -22.55
C HIS A 267 3.88 20.17 -23.37
N ALA A 268 4.31 21.43 -23.28
CA ALA A 268 5.55 21.88 -23.90
C ALA A 268 6.81 21.39 -23.14
N ALA A 269 6.72 21.28 -21.81
CA ALA A 269 7.87 20.94 -20.97
C ALA A 269 8.05 19.43 -20.73
N VAL A 270 6.98 18.63 -20.85
CA VAL A 270 7.00 17.19 -20.56
C VAL A 270 6.88 16.39 -21.86
N PRO A 271 7.72 15.35 -22.09
CA PRO A 271 7.64 14.54 -23.30
C PRO A 271 6.27 13.86 -23.49
N ASP A 272 5.76 13.82 -24.73
CA ASP A 272 4.43 13.27 -25.07
C ASP A 272 4.20 11.84 -24.53
N TYR A 273 5.21 10.97 -24.58
CA TYR A 273 5.10 9.59 -24.10
C TYR A 273 4.83 9.49 -22.59
N MET A 274 5.17 10.52 -21.80
CA MET A 274 4.89 10.58 -20.36
C MET A 274 3.41 10.88 -20.06
N PHE A 275 2.61 11.26 -21.06
CA PHE A 275 1.16 11.43 -20.95
C PHE A 275 0.37 10.19 -21.44
N GLU A 276 1.05 9.15 -21.92
CA GLU A 276 0.38 7.93 -22.38
C GLU A 276 -0.15 7.11 -21.21
N LEU A 277 -1.49 7.02 -21.12
CA LEU A 277 -2.15 6.42 -19.96
C LEU A 277 -1.71 4.97 -19.72
N PHE A 278 -1.64 4.12 -20.74
CA PHE A 278 -1.28 2.70 -20.59
C PHE A 278 0.21 2.41 -20.78
N GLY A 279 1.02 3.47 -20.95
CA GLY A 279 2.43 3.40 -21.30
C GLY A 279 2.70 2.68 -22.64
N HIS A 280 3.91 2.81 -23.14
CA HIS A 280 4.38 1.98 -24.24
C HIS A 280 4.70 0.57 -23.73
N VAL A 281 4.08 -0.47 -24.32
CA VAL A 281 4.23 -1.90 -23.93
C VAL A 281 5.68 -2.39 -23.87
N VAL A 282 6.59 -1.70 -24.57
CA VAL A 282 8.04 -2.01 -24.62
C VAL A 282 8.81 -1.40 -23.45
N LEU A 283 8.43 -0.18 -23.00
CA LEU A 283 9.16 0.58 -21.98
C LEU A 283 8.50 0.50 -20.60
N SER A 284 7.18 0.31 -20.57
CA SER A 284 6.42 0.21 -19.32
C SER A 284 6.75 -1.12 -18.64
N GLU A 285 7.20 -1.06 -17.38
CA GLU A 285 7.33 -2.24 -16.52
C GLU A 285 5.98 -2.93 -16.28
N TYR A 286 4.87 -2.27 -16.61
CA TYR A 286 3.50 -2.67 -16.31
C TYR A 286 2.67 -2.72 -17.59
N ALA A 287 2.72 -3.87 -18.28
CA ALA A 287 1.75 -4.15 -19.33
C ALA A 287 0.35 -4.38 -18.74
N TRP A 288 -0.71 -4.25 -19.55
CA TRP A 288 -2.10 -4.41 -19.10
C TRP A 288 -2.37 -5.76 -18.41
N TYR A 289 -1.74 -6.84 -18.88
CA TYR A 289 -1.87 -8.18 -18.29
C TYR A 289 -1.16 -8.28 -16.93
N THR A 290 -0.08 -7.51 -16.71
CA THR A 290 0.59 -7.40 -15.43
C THR A 290 -0.31 -6.66 -14.43
N ILE A 291 -0.94 -5.56 -14.86
CA ILE A 291 -1.92 -4.82 -14.05
C ILE A 291 -3.09 -5.73 -13.66
N LEU A 292 -3.64 -6.48 -14.62
CA LEU A 292 -4.71 -7.45 -14.35
C LEU A 292 -4.30 -8.50 -13.32
N ALA A 293 -3.13 -9.12 -13.49
CA ALA A 293 -2.62 -10.13 -12.57
C ALA A 293 -2.43 -9.55 -11.15
N MET A 294 -1.83 -8.37 -11.05
CA MET A 294 -1.64 -7.66 -9.78
C MET A 294 -2.98 -7.31 -9.11
N SER A 295 -3.96 -6.83 -9.88
CA SER A 295 -5.31 -6.55 -9.38
C SER A 295 -5.99 -7.81 -8.85
N LEU A 296 -5.86 -8.95 -9.54
CA LEU A 296 -6.42 -10.22 -9.08
C LEU A 296 -5.74 -10.70 -7.80
N ALA A 297 -4.41 -10.65 -7.71
CA ALA A 297 -3.68 -11.00 -6.50
C ALA A 297 -4.09 -10.10 -5.31
N ASN A 298 -4.19 -8.78 -5.54
CA ASN A 298 -4.64 -7.86 -4.51
C ASN A 298 -6.10 -8.12 -4.11
N LEU A 299 -6.98 -8.52 -5.04
CA LEU A 299 -8.37 -8.89 -4.74
C LEU A 299 -8.46 -10.07 -3.77
N VAL A 300 -7.50 -11.00 -3.81
CA VAL A 300 -7.40 -12.05 -2.79
C VAL A 300 -7.04 -11.45 -1.43
N SER A 301 -6.06 -10.54 -1.41
CA SER A 301 -5.54 -9.90 -0.19
C SER A 301 -6.51 -8.94 0.50
N ILE A 302 -7.44 -8.28 -0.20
CA ILE A 302 -8.24 -7.17 0.39
C ILE A 302 -9.08 -7.56 1.61
N VAL A 303 -9.49 -8.83 1.71
CA VAL A 303 -10.29 -9.33 2.84
C VAL A 303 -9.45 -9.68 4.07
N ALA A 304 -8.13 -9.78 3.92
CA ALA A 304 -7.21 -10.14 5.00
C ALA A 304 -6.66 -8.90 5.75
N VAL A 305 -7.18 -7.70 5.48
CA VAL A 305 -6.75 -6.47 6.17
C VAL A 305 -7.38 -6.40 7.56
N ALA A 306 -6.56 -6.37 8.60
CA ALA A 306 -7.03 -6.44 10.00
C ALA A 306 -7.98 -5.32 10.40
N SER A 307 -7.72 -4.08 9.95
CA SER A 307 -8.60 -2.93 10.22
C SER A 307 -9.96 -3.03 9.53
N GLY A 308 -10.08 -3.81 8.45
CA GLY A 308 -11.31 -3.93 7.67
C GLY A 308 -12.51 -4.41 8.51
N MET A 309 -12.29 -5.40 9.38
CA MET A 309 -13.35 -5.93 10.24
C MET A 309 -13.76 -4.95 11.35
N GLN A 310 -12.78 -4.25 11.94
CA GLN A 310 -13.02 -3.24 12.96
C GLN A 310 -13.80 -2.05 12.39
N THR A 311 -13.34 -1.52 11.26
CA THR A 311 -13.98 -0.42 10.53
C THR A 311 -15.42 -0.75 10.16
N ALA A 312 -15.66 -1.88 9.49
CA ALA A 312 -17.02 -2.31 9.15
C ALA A 312 -17.86 -2.59 10.41
N GLY A 313 -17.25 -3.15 11.46
CA GLY A 313 -17.89 -3.45 12.74
C GLY A 313 -18.36 -2.22 13.52
N SER A 314 -17.66 -1.09 13.39
CA SER A 314 -17.98 0.17 14.07
C SER A 314 -19.17 0.93 13.48
N ALA A 315 -19.58 0.61 12.24
CA ALA A 315 -20.72 1.23 11.59
C ALA A 315 -22.05 0.83 12.23
N LYS A 316 -23.03 1.75 12.24
CA LYS A 316 -24.37 1.47 12.76
C LYS A 316 -25.10 0.32 12.05
N ASN A 317 -24.97 0.23 10.72
CA ASN A 317 -25.59 -0.81 9.89
C ASN A 317 -24.81 -1.03 8.60
N GLU A 318 -25.16 -2.07 7.84
CA GLU A 318 -24.43 -2.44 6.62
C GLU A 318 -24.49 -1.35 5.55
N LYS A 319 -25.62 -0.65 5.41
CA LYS A 319 -25.75 0.46 4.45
C LYS A 319 -24.76 1.57 4.76
N THR A 320 -24.57 1.87 6.05
CA THR A 320 -23.63 2.89 6.50
C THR A 320 -22.18 2.44 6.30
N ALA A 321 -21.88 1.18 6.62
CA ALA A 321 -20.56 0.59 6.38
C ALA A 321 -20.19 0.61 4.88
N ARG A 322 -21.10 0.13 4.02
CA ARG A 322 -20.93 0.14 2.55
C ARG A 322 -20.76 1.55 1.98
N PHE A 323 -21.62 2.49 2.41
CA PHE A 323 -21.52 3.87 1.95
C PHE A 323 -20.18 4.50 2.34
N GLY A 324 -19.74 4.31 3.59
CA GLY A 324 -18.47 4.83 4.05
C GLY A 324 -17.28 4.23 3.30
N MET A 325 -17.28 2.90 3.14
CA MET A 325 -16.23 2.20 2.42
C MET A 325 -16.15 2.62 0.95
N ILE A 326 -17.25 2.51 0.19
CA ILE A 326 -17.26 2.88 -1.23
C ILE A 326 -16.97 4.37 -1.42
N GLY A 327 -17.64 5.24 -0.64
CA GLY A 327 -17.46 6.68 -0.74
C GLY A 327 -16.02 7.10 -0.44
N GLY A 328 -15.48 6.69 0.72
CA GLY A 328 -14.12 7.04 1.11
C GLY A 328 -13.07 6.47 0.17
N MET A 329 -13.25 5.22 -0.28
CA MET A 329 -12.34 4.59 -1.23
C MET A 329 -12.34 5.32 -2.57
N PHE A 330 -13.50 5.54 -3.23
CA PHE A 330 -13.53 6.25 -4.51
C PHE A 330 -13.05 7.69 -4.40
N PHE A 331 -13.38 8.38 -3.30
CA PHE A 331 -12.92 9.74 -3.09
C PHE A 331 -11.39 9.83 -3.01
N LYS A 332 -10.72 8.83 -2.40
CA LYS A 332 -9.26 8.71 -2.50
C LYS A 332 -8.79 8.66 -3.96
N ARG A 333 -9.38 7.81 -4.80
CA ARG A 333 -8.94 7.66 -6.21
C ARG A 333 -9.16 8.94 -7.02
N PHE A 334 -10.22 9.68 -6.70
CA PHE A 334 -10.45 11.01 -7.24
C PHE A 334 -9.34 11.99 -6.82
N ILE A 335 -8.99 12.06 -5.54
CA ILE A 335 -7.89 12.93 -5.05
C ILE A 335 -6.54 12.55 -5.67
N MET A 336 -6.29 11.26 -5.90
CA MET A 336 -5.05 10.80 -6.55
C MET A 336 -4.84 11.37 -7.97
N ILE A 337 -5.90 11.79 -8.67
CA ILE A 337 -5.77 12.48 -9.98
C ILE A 337 -4.99 13.79 -9.81
N PHE A 338 -5.22 14.52 -8.72
CA PHE A 338 -4.50 15.76 -8.45
C PHE A 338 -3.05 15.49 -8.07
N TRP A 339 -2.77 14.44 -7.30
CA TRP A 339 -1.38 14.02 -7.03
C TRP A 339 -0.67 13.57 -8.30
N ALA A 340 -1.41 13.00 -9.24
CA ALA A 340 -0.89 12.67 -10.56
C ALA A 340 -0.51 13.91 -11.36
N LEU A 341 -1.36 14.93 -11.36
CA LEU A 341 -1.05 16.23 -11.93
C LEU A 341 0.16 16.88 -11.25
N ALA A 342 0.27 16.81 -9.92
CA ALA A 342 1.45 17.29 -9.19
C ALA A 342 2.73 16.57 -9.65
N GLY A 343 2.67 15.26 -9.89
CA GLY A 343 3.78 14.50 -10.46
C GLY A 343 4.20 14.98 -11.84
N LEU A 344 3.26 15.23 -12.74
CA LEU A 344 3.53 15.78 -14.08
C LEU A 344 4.12 17.20 -14.01
N LEU A 345 3.55 18.05 -13.16
CA LEU A 345 4.09 19.39 -12.90
C LEU A 345 5.53 19.33 -12.38
N ALA A 346 5.83 18.36 -11.53
CA ALA A 346 7.17 18.12 -11.04
C ALA A 346 8.17 17.75 -12.16
N ILE A 347 7.75 16.95 -13.15
CA ILE A 347 8.59 16.64 -14.32
C ILE A 347 8.90 17.94 -15.06
N GLY A 348 7.88 18.71 -15.42
CA GLY A 348 8.04 19.92 -16.22
C GLY A 348 8.85 21.02 -15.52
N LEU A 349 8.80 21.10 -14.18
CA LEU A 349 9.49 22.14 -13.41
C LEU A 349 10.87 21.71 -12.88
N TYR A 350 11.06 20.41 -12.58
CA TYR A 350 12.18 19.94 -11.76
C TYR A 350 12.86 18.65 -12.26
N ALA A 351 12.60 18.18 -13.48
CA ALA A 351 13.31 17.03 -14.05
C ALA A 351 14.85 17.16 -13.89
N GLY A 352 15.48 16.11 -13.37
CA GLY A 352 16.94 16.05 -13.19
C GLY A 352 17.53 16.81 -11.99
N ARG A 353 16.71 17.51 -11.19
CA ARG A 353 17.22 18.33 -10.05
C ARG A 353 17.40 17.58 -8.74
N LEU A 354 16.85 16.37 -8.60
CA LEU A 354 16.81 15.63 -7.33
C LEU A 354 17.59 14.31 -7.41
N HIS A 355 18.29 13.97 -6.32
CA HIS A 355 19.00 12.69 -6.15
C HIS A 355 18.04 11.52 -5.89
N ASP A 356 17.01 11.78 -5.11
CA ASP A 356 15.99 10.81 -4.72
C ASP A 356 14.62 11.33 -5.18
N PRO A 357 13.92 10.62 -6.09
CA PRO A 357 12.56 10.92 -6.48
C PRO A 357 11.57 10.98 -5.31
N ASP A 358 11.83 10.31 -4.17
CA ASP A 358 10.99 10.38 -2.96
C ASP A 358 10.89 11.82 -2.42
N LEU A 359 11.86 12.69 -2.73
CA LEU A 359 11.94 14.05 -2.20
C LEU A 359 11.10 15.05 -2.99
N ILE A 360 10.54 14.65 -4.14
CA ILE A 360 9.91 15.57 -5.09
C ILE A 360 8.76 16.36 -4.48
N TRP A 361 7.90 15.70 -3.70
CA TRP A 361 6.75 16.35 -3.09
C TRP A 361 7.15 17.42 -2.07
N GLY A 362 8.14 17.10 -1.22
CA GLY A 362 8.67 18.04 -0.23
C GLY A 362 9.39 19.23 -0.89
N PHE A 363 10.13 18.95 -1.97
CA PHE A 363 10.80 19.99 -2.77
C PHE A 363 9.79 20.95 -3.42
N MET A 364 8.76 20.41 -4.09
CA MET A 364 7.67 21.21 -4.67
C MET A 364 6.97 22.07 -3.61
N THR A 365 6.71 21.48 -2.45
CA THR A 365 6.07 22.16 -1.32
C THR A 365 6.87 23.38 -0.89
N ARG A 366 8.19 23.23 -0.73
CA ARG A 366 9.07 24.32 -0.33
C ARG A 366 9.23 25.40 -1.41
N ASP A 367 9.33 25.00 -2.67
CA ASP A 367 9.59 25.94 -3.78
C ASP A 367 8.32 26.71 -4.22
N LEU A 368 7.15 26.08 -4.15
CA LEU A 368 5.90 26.66 -4.64
C LEU A 368 5.09 27.36 -3.56
N LEU A 369 5.13 26.91 -2.30
CA LEU A 369 4.27 27.44 -1.25
C LEU A 369 4.90 28.61 -0.49
N PHE A 370 4.04 29.51 -0.03
CA PHE A 370 4.42 30.63 0.83
C PHE A 370 4.50 30.21 2.33
N PRO A 371 5.18 30.99 3.19
CA PRO A 371 5.22 30.73 4.63
C PRO A 371 3.82 30.61 5.26
N GLY A 372 3.62 29.61 6.10
CA GLY A 372 2.33 29.19 6.65
C GLY A 372 1.71 28.04 5.86
N ALA A 373 1.74 28.11 4.52
CA ALA A 373 1.23 27.06 3.66
C ALA A 373 2.13 25.81 3.65
N VAL A 374 3.44 25.98 3.83
CA VAL A 374 4.40 24.87 4.04
C VAL A 374 4.07 24.13 5.35
N GLY A 375 3.82 24.85 6.44
CA GLY A 375 3.40 24.29 7.73
C GLY A 375 2.06 23.55 7.64
N LEU A 376 1.11 24.09 6.87
CA LEU A 376 -0.16 23.42 6.59
C LEU A 376 0.05 22.11 5.82
N MET A 377 0.88 22.11 4.78
CA MET A 377 1.22 20.90 4.03
C MET A 377 1.90 19.85 4.93
N LEU A 378 2.85 20.28 5.78
CA LEU A 378 3.49 19.43 6.80
C LEU A 378 2.45 18.76 7.70
N VAL A 379 1.50 19.54 8.23
CA VAL A 379 0.39 19.02 9.04
C VAL A 379 -0.42 17.99 8.26
N GLY A 380 -0.74 18.24 7.00
CA GLY A 380 -1.48 17.33 6.13
C GLY A 380 -0.84 15.96 5.95
N ILE A 381 0.46 15.97 5.65
CA ILE A 381 1.26 14.76 5.48
C ILE A 381 1.33 14.03 6.81
N LEU A 382 1.71 14.71 7.90
CA LEU A 382 1.81 14.07 9.22
C LEU A 382 0.46 13.46 9.64
N ALA A 383 -0.63 14.20 9.45
CA ALA A 383 -2.01 13.78 9.70
C ALA A 383 -2.37 12.46 9.00
N ALA A 384 -2.04 12.33 7.72
CA ALA A 384 -2.33 11.14 6.91
C ALA A 384 -1.64 9.87 7.41
N ASN A 385 -0.41 9.98 7.92
CA ASN A 385 0.28 8.82 8.50
C ASN A 385 -0.19 8.54 9.93
N MET A 386 -0.59 9.59 10.67
CA MET A 386 -1.13 9.43 12.03
C MET A 386 -2.41 8.58 12.03
N SER A 387 -3.35 8.83 11.10
CA SER A 387 -4.59 8.03 10.94
C SER A 387 -4.36 6.56 10.61
N THR A 388 -3.23 6.24 9.98
CA THR A 388 -2.90 4.87 9.61
C THR A 388 -2.32 4.13 10.81
N LEU A 389 -1.38 4.79 11.50
CA LEU A 389 -0.74 4.23 12.69
C LEU A 389 -1.72 4.07 13.85
N ASP A 390 -2.64 5.01 14.06
CA ASP A 390 -3.61 4.92 15.16
C ASP A 390 -4.65 3.81 14.95
N ALA A 391 -5.32 3.76 13.79
CA ALA A 391 -6.36 2.79 13.47
C ALA A 391 -5.76 1.38 13.41
N GLY A 392 -4.56 1.27 12.85
CA GLY A 392 -3.76 0.06 12.88
C GLY A 392 -3.45 -0.38 14.32
N ALA A 393 -2.86 0.48 15.15
CA ALA A 393 -2.48 0.13 16.52
C ALA A 393 -3.69 -0.31 17.37
N VAL A 394 -4.85 0.34 17.24
CA VAL A 394 -6.08 -0.06 17.94
C VAL A 394 -6.61 -1.40 17.41
N SER A 395 -6.55 -1.64 16.10
CA SER A 395 -6.87 -2.95 15.49
C SER A 395 -5.96 -4.07 15.99
N TYR A 396 -4.64 -3.82 16.01
CA TYR A 396 -3.62 -4.77 16.45
C TYR A 396 -3.75 -5.08 17.95
N SER A 397 -4.06 -4.07 18.75
CA SER A 397 -4.40 -4.22 20.16
C SER A 397 -5.62 -5.12 20.36
N ALA A 398 -6.71 -4.89 19.60
CA ALA A 398 -7.88 -5.76 19.65
C ALA A 398 -7.55 -7.20 19.26
N LEU A 399 -6.76 -7.38 18.20
CA LEU A 399 -6.33 -8.67 17.68
C LEU A 399 -5.48 -9.43 18.70
N PHE A 400 -4.51 -8.78 19.32
CA PHE A 400 -3.69 -9.38 20.39
C PHE A 400 -4.55 -9.76 21.60
N ILE A 401 -5.37 -8.83 22.10
CA ILE A 401 -6.18 -9.08 23.29
C ILE A 401 -7.12 -10.26 23.08
N ARG A 402 -7.86 -10.27 21.97
CA ARG A 402 -8.94 -11.25 21.76
C ARG A 402 -8.45 -12.61 21.31
N ASN A 403 -7.35 -12.67 20.56
CA ASN A 403 -6.92 -13.90 19.89
C ASN A 403 -5.63 -14.50 20.46
N ILE A 404 -4.90 -13.77 21.31
CA ILE A 404 -3.68 -14.26 21.96
C ILE A 404 -3.83 -14.18 23.49
N TYR A 405 -4.09 -12.98 24.03
CA TYR A 405 -4.03 -12.76 25.47
C TYR A 405 -5.22 -13.36 26.25
N GLN A 406 -6.45 -13.00 25.90
CA GLN A 406 -7.67 -13.46 26.58
C GLN A 406 -7.88 -14.99 26.52
N PRO A 407 -7.52 -15.69 25.43
CA PRO A 407 -7.56 -17.16 25.40
C PRO A 407 -6.60 -17.83 26.39
N VAL A 408 -5.49 -17.18 26.74
CA VAL A 408 -4.47 -17.69 27.68
C VAL A 408 -4.73 -17.21 29.11
N VAL A 409 -5.12 -15.95 29.28
CA VAL A 409 -5.42 -15.29 30.55
C VAL A 409 -6.90 -14.89 30.58
N SER A 410 -7.75 -15.81 31.01
CA SER A 410 -9.21 -15.62 31.06
C SER A 410 -9.70 -15.08 32.42
N GLY A 411 -10.92 -14.55 32.46
CA GLY A 411 -11.61 -14.16 33.70
C GLY A 411 -11.20 -12.81 34.30
N LYS A 412 -10.42 -11.99 33.59
CA LYS A 412 -10.08 -10.63 34.01
C LYS A 412 -11.19 -9.61 33.68
N SER A 413 -11.17 -8.47 34.35
CA SER A 413 -12.13 -7.38 34.14
C SER A 413 -11.88 -6.63 32.81
N GLU A 414 -12.89 -5.93 32.29
CA GLU A 414 -12.71 -5.12 31.08
C GLU A 414 -11.61 -4.06 31.24
N ARG A 415 -11.50 -3.46 32.42
CA ARG A 415 -10.46 -2.47 32.74
C ARG A 415 -9.05 -3.05 32.57
N HIS A 416 -8.86 -4.31 32.97
CA HIS A 416 -7.59 -5.02 32.80
C HIS A 416 -7.26 -5.19 31.32
N TYR A 417 -8.20 -5.70 30.51
CA TYR A 417 -7.98 -5.89 29.08
C TYR A 417 -7.74 -4.56 28.34
N LEU A 418 -8.42 -3.49 28.73
CA LEU A 418 -8.17 -2.14 28.19
C LEU A 418 -6.75 -1.65 28.51
N TRP A 419 -6.27 -1.87 29.73
CA TRP A 419 -4.93 -1.47 30.12
C TRP A 419 -3.85 -2.27 29.37
N VAL A 420 -4.01 -3.59 29.26
CA VAL A 420 -3.13 -4.43 28.42
C VAL A 420 -3.21 -3.97 26.96
N GLY A 421 -4.40 -3.63 26.46
CA GLY A 421 -4.57 -3.14 25.10
C GLY A 421 -3.79 -1.85 24.83
N ARG A 422 -3.74 -0.93 25.79
CA ARG A 422 -2.93 0.29 25.71
C ARG A 422 -1.42 0.00 25.69
N ILE A 423 -0.96 -0.99 26.46
CA ILE A 423 0.44 -1.44 26.41
C ILE A 423 0.79 -2.01 25.04
N VAL A 424 -0.12 -2.79 24.44
CA VAL A 424 0.08 -3.34 23.10
C VAL A 424 0.18 -2.23 22.05
N ILE A 425 -0.64 -1.17 22.14
CA ILE A 425 -0.52 0.01 21.27
C ILE A 425 0.90 0.59 21.36
N ALA A 426 1.38 0.87 22.57
CA ALA A 426 2.74 1.40 22.78
C ALA A 426 3.81 0.45 22.22
N ALA A 427 3.70 -0.86 22.47
CA ALA A 427 4.63 -1.86 21.97
C ALA A 427 4.65 -1.93 20.43
N THR A 428 3.48 -1.84 19.78
CA THR A 428 3.40 -1.83 18.31
C THR A 428 4.02 -0.58 17.69
N LEU A 429 3.83 0.61 18.30
CA LEU A 429 4.44 1.85 17.84
C LEU A 429 5.97 1.81 18.00
N LEU A 430 6.46 1.40 19.17
CA LEU A 430 7.90 1.25 19.43
C LEU A 430 8.55 0.18 18.55
N GLY A 431 7.86 -0.94 18.29
CA GLY A 431 8.34 -1.96 17.37
C GLY A 431 8.42 -1.46 15.93
N GLY A 432 7.50 -0.57 15.51
CA GLY A 432 7.59 0.13 14.23
C GLY A 432 8.84 1.01 14.13
N ILE A 433 9.19 1.75 15.20
CA ILE A 433 10.45 2.51 15.25
C ILE A 433 11.65 1.57 15.13
N ALA A 434 11.66 0.45 15.84
CA ALA A 434 12.77 -0.51 15.75
C ALA A 434 12.98 -0.96 14.30
N VAL A 435 11.92 -1.33 13.59
CA VAL A 435 12.01 -1.66 12.15
C VAL A 435 12.54 -0.48 11.33
N ALA A 436 12.04 0.74 11.57
CA ALA A 436 12.49 1.95 10.86
C ALA A 436 14.00 2.23 11.00
N LEU A 437 14.64 1.76 12.07
CA LEU A 437 16.08 1.95 12.31
C LEU A 437 16.98 0.93 11.59
N TYR A 438 16.43 -0.23 11.21
CA TYR A 438 17.19 -1.30 10.57
C TYR A 438 16.87 -1.48 9.08
N VAL A 439 15.87 -0.76 8.56
CA VAL A 439 15.45 -0.86 7.17
C VAL A 439 15.97 0.33 6.37
N ASP A 440 17.02 0.08 5.58
CA ASP A 440 17.61 1.10 4.70
C ASP A 440 16.88 1.21 3.35
N ASN A 441 16.14 0.16 2.95
CA ASN A 441 15.49 0.09 1.63
C ASN A 441 13.96 -0.11 1.70
N LEU A 442 13.24 0.99 1.46
CA LEU A 442 11.77 1.04 1.44
C LEU A 442 11.15 0.08 0.40
N LEU A 443 11.81 -0.10 -0.76
CA LEU A 443 11.33 -0.97 -1.85
C LEU A 443 11.29 -2.45 -1.47
N GLU A 444 12.23 -2.92 -0.64
CA GLU A 444 12.25 -4.31 -0.19
C GLU A 444 11.09 -4.61 0.76
N LEU A 445 10.74 -3.65 1.61
CA LEU A 445 9.65 -3.79 2.56
C LEU A 445 8.27 -3.77 1.88
N PHE A 446 8.11 -2.95 0.83
CA PHE A 446 6.88 -2.92 0.03
C PHE A 446 6.53 -4.26 -0.63
N LYS A 447 7.54 -5.03 -1.08
CA LYS A 447 7.33 -6.36 -1.71
C LYS A 447 6.62 -7.33 -0.75
N TYR A 448 6.91 -7.24 0.55
CA TYR A 448 6.29 -8.05 1.59
C TYR A 448 4.85 -7.63 1.89
N ILE A 449 4.60 -6.33 2.00
CA ILE A 449 3.27 -5.80 2.35
C ILE A 449 2.20 -6.21 1.32
N ILE A 450 2.56 -6.34 0.03
CA ILE A 450 1.61 -6.69 -1.04
C ILE A 450 1.34 -8.20 -1.11
N SER A 451 2.37 -9.04 -1.01
CA SER A 451 2.27 -10.48 -1.34
C SER A 451 1.83 -11.32 -0.14
N ILE A 452 2.20 -10.92 1.08
CA ILE A 452 1.99 -11.72 2.30
C ILE A 452 0.52 -11.82 2.72
N PRO A 453 -0.33 -10.78 2.64
CA PRO A 453 -1.74 -10.89 3.02
C PRO A 453 -2.54 -11.90 2.18
N ALA A 454 -2.08 -12.22 0.96
CA ALA A 454 -2.72 -13.21 0.09
C ALA A 454 -2.77 -14.62 0.71
N ILE A 455 -1.84 -14.93 1.65
CA ILE A 455 -1.77 -16.21 2.36
C ILE A 455 -3.10 -16.55 3.04
N PHE A 456 -3.76 -15.57 3.65
CA PHE A 456 -5.05 -15.78 4.34
C PHE A 456 -6.25 -15.38 3.49
N GLY A 457 -6.07 -14.52 2.49
CA GLY A 457 -7.14 -13.93 1.70
C GLY A 457 -8.10 -14.96 1.08
N ALA A 458 -7.56 -15.99 0.42
CA ALA A 458 -8.38 -17.04 -0.21
C ALA A 458 -9.22 -17.82 0.79
N SER A 459 -8.66 -18.12 1.97
CA SER A 459 -9.36 -18.84 3.04
C SER A 459 -10.53 -18.02 3.61
N ILE A 460 -10.37 -16.70 3.71
CA ILE A 460 -11.40 -15.79 4.19
C ILE A 460 -12.51 -15.67 3.14
N TRP A 461 -12.17 -15.42 1.88
CA TRP A 461 -13.12 -15.39 0.77
C TRP A 461 -13.97 -16.66 0.72
N LEU A 462 -13.33 -17.83 0.62
CA LEU A 462 -14.04 -19.11 0.56
C LEU A 462 -14.83 -19.38 1.83
N GLY A 463 -14.33 -19.05 3.02
CA GLY A 463 -15.05 -19.36 4.26
C GLY A 463 -16.34 -18.55 4.42
N PHE A 464 -16.50 -17.42 3.73
CA PHE A 464 -17.76 -16.66 3.67
C PHE A 464 -18.77 -17.17 2.64
N ILE A 465 -18.36 -17.97 1.66
CA ILE A 465 -19.24 -18.36 0.54
C ILE A 465 -19.34 -19.88 0.34
N TRP A 466 -18.48 -20.68 0.96
CA TRP A 466 -18.39 -22.12 0.72
C TRP A 466 -18.38 -22.89 2.04
N ARG A 467 -19.39 -23.73 2.24
CA ARG A 467 -19.57 -24.53 3.48
C ARG A 467 -18.52 -25.63 3.62
N ARG A 468 -18.10 -26.24 2.50
CA ARG A 468 -17.20 -27.41 2.48
C ARG A 468 -15.75 -27.07 2.85
N LEU A 469 -15.38 -25.79 2.90
CA LEU A 469 -14.05 -25.36 3.35
C LEU A 469 -13.75 -25.85 4.77
N THR A 470 -12.65 -26.60 4.90
CA THR A 470 -12.28 -27.26 6.15
C THR A 470 -11.15 -26.55 6.89
N LYS A 471 -11.11 -26.70 8.22
CA LYS A 471 -10.01 -26.20 9.07
C LYS A 471 -8.64 -26.72 8.59
N THR A 472 -8.54 -28.02 8.33
CA THR A 472 -7.28 -28.67 7.94
C THR A 472 -6.78 -28.13 6.59
N ALA A 473 -7.68 -27.90 5.63
CA ALA A 473 -7.31 -27.29 4.35
C ALA A 473 -6.72 -25.90 4.52
N VAL A 474 -7.32 -25.06 5.37
CA VAL A 474 -6.79 -23.72 5.66
C VAL A 474 -5.40 -23.80 6.31
N ILE A 475 -5.21 -24.67 7.30
CA ILE A 475 -3.90 -24.81 7.97
C ILE A 475 -2.81 -25.23 6.97
N ILE A 476 -3.08 -26.26 6.16
CA ILE A 476 -2.10 -26.75 5.18
C ILE A 476 -1.85 -25.69 4.11
N GLN A 477 -2.90 -25.05 3.57
CA GLN A 477 -2.73 -23.99 2.58
C GLN A 477 -1.92 -22.81 3.13
N VAL A 478 -2.20 -22.35 4.34
CA VAL A 478 -1.43 -21.27 4.98
C VAL A 478 0.03 -21.67 5.15
N ALA A 479 0.31 -22.90 5.60
CA ALA A 479 1.68 -23.39 5.76
C ALA A 479 2.42 -23.45 4.41
N VAL A 480 1.81 -24.02 3.38
CA VAL A 480 2.39 -24.13 2.03
C VAL A 480 2.63 -22.74 1.43
N CYS A 481 1.65 -21.84 1.51
CA CYS A 481 1.80 -20.47 0.98
C CYS A 481 2.83 -19.66 1.78
N LEU A 482 2.93 -19.83 3.11
CA LEU A 482 3.98 -19.21 3.91
C LEU A 482 5.37 -19.69 3.45
N VAL A 483 5.52 -20.98 3.17
CA VAL A 483 6.77 -21.55 2.67
C VAL A 483 7.13 -20.99 1.29
N ILE A 484 6.16 -20.93 0.37
CA ILE A 484 6.41 -20.46 -1.01
C ILE A 484 6.59 -18.95 -1.08
N TYR A 485 5.82 -18.16 -0.34
CA TYR A 485 5.84 -16.69 -0.48
C TYR A 485 6.83 -16.00 0.46
N ALA A 486 7.16 -16.61 1.60
CA ALA A 486 8.05 -16.01 2.59
C ALA A 486 9.34 -16.80 2.82
N VAL A 487 9.27 -18.13 3.04
CA VAL A 487 10.46 -18.90 3.45
C VAL A 487 11.42 -19.13 2.28
N ILE A 488 10.97 -19.76 1.19
CA ILE A 488 11.83 -20.12 0.04
C ILE A 488 12.44 -18.87 -0.60
N PRO A 489 11.69 -17.79 -0.90
CA PRO A 489 12.24 -16.60 -1.55
C PRO A 489 13.40 -15.97 -0.77
N ASN A 490 13.36 -16.04 0.56
CA ASN A 490 14.39 -15.51 1.45
C ASN A 490 15.53 -16.48 1.68
N LEU A 491 15.23 -17.74 1.94
CA LEU A 491 16.22 -18.76 2.22
C LEU A 491 17.10 -19.02 0.98
N PHE A 492 16.51 -19.10 -0.21
CA PHE A 492 17.26 -19.33 -1.43
C PHE A 492 18.05 -18.09 -1.88
N ALA A 493 17.60 -16.90 -1.51
CA ALA A 493 18.35 -15.67 -1.72
C ALA A 493 19.54 -15.51 -0.77
N SER A 494 19.48 -16.08 0.45
CA SER A 494 20.57 -15.97 1.42
C SER A 494 21.66 -17.05 1.26
N MET A 495 21.31 -18.22 0.72
CA MET A 495 22.25 -19.34 0.56
C MET A 495 23.10 -19.20 -0.72
N ALA A 496 24.43 -19.27 -0.58
CA ALA A 496 25.34 -19.25 -1.74
C ALA A 496 25.11 -20.43 -2.70
N VAL A 497 24.78 -21.61 -2.14
CA VAL A 497 24.52 -22.84 -2.93
C VAL A 497 23.39 -22.64 -3.93
N THR A 498 22.29 -22.01 -3.53
CA THR A 498 21.14 -21.75 -4.41
C THR A 498 21.40 -20.56 -5.33
N ARG A 499 22.08 -19.51 -4.83
CA ARG A 499 22.46 -18.35 -5.65
C ARG A 499 23.42 -18.69 -6.79
N GLN A 500 24.21 -19.76 -6.67
CA GLN A 500 25.20 -20.18 -7.67
C GLN A 500 24.76 -21.44 -8.45
N HIS A 501 23.58 -21.98 -8.15
CA HIS A 501 23.06 -23.17 -8.80
C HIS A 501 22.68 -22.88 -10.25
N GLN A 502 23.40 -23.48 -11.22
CA GLN A 502 23.27 -23.18 -12.66
C GLN A 502 21.82 -23.21 -13.19
N PRO A 503 20.97 -24.20 -12.86
CA PRO A 503 19.56 -24.20 -13.27
C PRO A 503 18.73 -22.99 -12.78
N PHE A 504 19.17 -22.30 -11.71
CA PHE A 504 18.49 -21.11 -11.20
C PHE A 504 19.00 -19.81 -11.82
N LEU A 505 20.08 -19.86 -12.59
CA LEU A 505 20.70 -18.72 -13.26
C LEU A 505 20.17 -18.48 -14.68
N LEU A 506 19.06 -19.12 -15.05
CA LEU A 506 18.41 -18.90 -16.33
C LEU A 506 17.95 -17.45 -16.47
N GLU A 507 18.14 -16.91 -17.66
CA GLU A 507 17.69 -15.58 -18.05
C GLU A 507 16.74 -15.67 -19.25
N THR A 508 15.92 -14.64 -19.41
CA THR A 508 15.06 -14.50 -20.58
C THR A 508 15.85 -14.18 -21.83
N GLU A 509 15.29 -14.46 -23.00
CA GLU A 509 15.87 -14.03 -24.28
C GLU A 509 15.91 -12.50 -24.39
N GLU A 510 16.96 -11.97 -25.03
CA GLU A 510 17.04 -10.56 -25.40
C GLU A 510 15.93 -10.23 -26.41
N ARG A 511 15.26 -9.08 -26.22
CA ARG A 511 14.22 -8.62 -27.15
C ARG A 511 14.59 -7.26 -27.73
N ILE A 512 14.45 -7.14 -29.04
CA ILE A 512 14.59 -5.88 -29.77
C ILE A 512 13.20 -5.48 -30.24
N ALA A 513 12.71 -4.32 -29.78
CA ALA A 513 11.45 -3.76 -30.25
C ALA A 513 11.70 -2.43 -30.96
N TRP A 514 10.94 -2.17 -32.02
CA TRP A 514 11.00 -0.93 -32.77
C TRP A 514 9.94 0.03 -32.24
N MET A 515 10.33 1.26 -31.89
CA MET A 515 9.42 2.29 -31.38
C MET A 515 9.42 3.49 -32.31
N GLU A 516 8.23 3.98 -32.66
CA GLU A 516 8.12 5.33 -33.25
C GLU A 516 8.32 6.38 -32.16
N SER A 517 9.34 7.22 -32.31
CA SER A 517 9.59 8.38 -31.44
C SER A 517 9.59 9.64 -32.29
N ARG A 518 9.29 10.78 -31.66
CA ARG A 518 9.65 12.08 -32.22
C ARG A 518 11.12 12.34 -31.94
N ALA A 519 11.83 12.85 -32.94
CA ALA A 519 13.24 13.20 -32.84
C ALA A 519 13.45 14.35 -31.86
N SER A 520 14.26 14.11 -30.83
CA SER A 520 14.82 15.20 -30.03
C SER A 520 15.98 15.88 -30.77
N GLN A 521 16.42 17.06 -30.32
CA GLN A 521 17.67 17.66 -30.83
C GLN A 521 18.86 16.70 -30.76
N LYS A 522 18.88 15.82 -29.76
CA LYS A 522 19.89 14.78 -29.63
C LYS A 522 19.80 13.74 -30.75
N ASP A 523 18.58 13.28 -31.09
CA ASP A 523 18.39 12.29 -32.16
C ASP A 523 18.72 12.88 -33.55
N VAL A 524 18.52 14.18 -33.74
CA VAL A 524 18.97 14.91 -34.94
C VAL A 524 20.50 15.03 -34.98
N ALA A 525 21.12 15.38 -33.86
CA ALA A 525 22.59 15.45 -33.74
C ALA A 525 23.26 14.08 -33.94
N ASP A 526 22.60 13.00 -33.51
CA ASP A 526 23.04 11.61 -33.71
C ASP A 526 22.73 11.08 -35.13
N GLY A 527 22.15 11.91 -36.01
CA GLY A 527 21.83 11.57 -37.41
C GLY A 527 20.66 10.58 -37.56
N LEU A 528 19.88 10.36 -36.51
CA LEU A 528 18.72 9.46 -36.49
C LEU A 528 17.46 10.12 -37.08
N ALA A 529 17.47 11.44 -37.27
CA ALA A 529 16.39 12.22 -37.85
C ALA A 529 16.91 13.50 -38.52
N VAL A 530 16.11 14.10 -39.41
CA VAL A 530 16.52 15.28 -40.19
C VAL A 530 16.20 16.57 -39.43
N GLN A 531 15.03 16.61 -38.78
CA GLN A 531 14.58 17.76 -38.00
C GLN A 531 14.00 17.33 -36.65
N GLU A 532 14.14 18.20 -35.66
CA GLU A 532 13.52 18.01 -34.34
C GLU A 532 12.00 17.89 -34.53
N GLY A 533 11.42 16.83 -33.98
CA GLY A 533 10.00 16.48 -34.13
C GLY A 533 9.67 15.45 -35.21
N ASP A 534 10.63 15.06 -36.08
CA ASP A 534 10.42 14.01 -37.09
C ASP A 534 10.07 12.66 -36.43
N ARG A 535 9.16 11.91 -37.05
CA ARG A 535 8.86 10.54 -36.62
C ARG A 535 9.93 9.60 -37.16
N PHE A 536 10.62 8.90 -36.29
CA PHE A 536 11.60 7.88 -36.67
C PHE A 536 11.46 6.63 -35.80
N GLN A 537 11.91 5.48 -36.33
CA GLN A 537 11.91 4.23 -35.57
C GLN A 537 13.22 4.01 -34.83
N LYS A 538 13.15 3.90 -33.51
CA LYS A 538 14.28 3.60 -32.63
C LYS A 538 14.18 2.18 -32.11
N ALA A 539 15.23 1.39 -32.29
CA ALA A 539 15.33 0.06 -31.70
C ALA A 539 15.61 0.19 -30.19
N VAL A 540 14.70 -0.31 -29.36
CA VAL A 540 14.92 -0.47 -27.92
C VAL A 540 15.25 -1.92 -27.64
N LYS A 541 16.47 -2.14 -27.14
CA LYS A 541 16.93 -3.44 -26.65
C LYS A 541 16.52 -3.61 -25.19
N THR A 542 15.75 -4.64 -24.90
CA THR A 542 15.45 -5.05 -23.52
C THR A 542 16.44 -6.13 -23.12
N ALA A 543 17.27 -5.84 -22.13
CA ALA A 543 18.24 -6.78 -21.61
C ALA A 543 17.57 -8.02 -21.00
N PRO A 544 18.21 -9.21 -21.11
CA PRO A 544 17.82 -10.41 -20.38
C PRO A 544 17.59 -10.15 -18.89
N VAL A 545 16.55 -10.74 -18.33
CA VAL A 545 16.27 -10.70 -16.89
C VAL A 545 16.29 -12.12 -16.31
N GLY A 546 16.62 -12.23 -15.02
CA GLY A 546 16.62 -13.52 -14.34
C GLY A 546 15.20 -14.14 -14.29
N VAL A 547 15.11 -15.43 -14.60
CA VAL A 547 13.84 -16.17 -14.53
C VAL A 547 13.49 -16.47 -13.08
N PHE A 548 14.44 -17.06 -12.32
CA PHE A 548 14.23 -17.47 -10.93
C PHE A 548 14.76 -16.50 -9.88
N PHE A 549 15.57 -15.52 -10.26
CA PHE A 549 16.06 -14.45 -9.39
C PHE A 549 15.73 -13.08 -10.00
N GLU A 550 15.62 -12.04 -9.17
CA GLU A 550 15.36 -10.67 -9.66
C GLU A 550 16.40 -10.20 -10.68
N ARG A 551 17.66 -10.60 -10.51
CA ARG A 551 18.73 -10.38 -11.47
C ARG A 551 19.78 -11.49 -11.39
N VAL A 552 20.40 -11.80 -12.51
CA VAL A 552 21.56 -12.68 -12.59
C VAL A 552 22.74 -11.85 -13.04
N ALA A 553 23.76 -11.74 -12.21
CA ALA A 553 24.92 -10.91 -12.50
C ALA A 553 26.21 -11.66 -12.13
N ARG A 554 27.35 -11.12 -12.55
CA ARG A 554 28.65 -11.66 -12.16
C ARG A 554 28.99 -11.26 -10.73
N THR A 555 29.64 -12.16 -10.00
CA THR A 555 30.15 -11.93 -8.63
C THR A 555 31.18 -10.80 -8.59
N ASN A 556 32.04 -10.70 -9.62
CA ASN A 556 32.95 -9.57 -9.79
C ASN A 556 32.67 -8.88 -11.13
N PRO A 557 32.09 -7.67 -11.13
CA PRO A 557 31.79 -6.92 -12.36
C PRO A 557 33.01 -6.67 -13.25
N LYS A 558 34.21 -6.57 -12.65
CA LYS A 558 35.47 -6.26 -13.36
C LYS A 558 36.15 -7.49 -13.97
N ASN A 559 35.70 -8.70 -13.65
CA ASN A 559 36.25 -9.94 -14.19
C ASN A 559 35.20 -10.66 -15.08
N PRO A 560 35.35 -10.63 -16.42
CA PRO A 560 34.46 -11.32 -17.37
C PRO A 560 34.43 -12.84 -17.24
N HIS A 561 35.33 -13.43 -16.44
CA HIS A 561 35.34 -14.87 -16.15
C HIS A 561 34.83 -15.20 -14.75
N SER A 562 34.43 -14.20 -13.96
CA SER A 562 33.89 -14.46 -12.63
C SER A 562 32.55 -15.19 -12.69
N ALA A 563 32.32 -16.02 -11.66
CA ALA A 563 31.11 -16.82 -11.53
C ALA A 563 29.88 -15.93 -11.54
N ARG A 564 28.81 -16.42 -12.17
CA ARG A 564 27.50 -15.77 -12.15
C ARG A 564 26.74 -16.17 -10.89
N GLU A 565 25.95 -15.24 -10.37
CA GLU A 565 25.19 -15.42 -9.15
C GLU A 565 23.83 -14.72 -9.28
N GLY A 566 22.80 -15.33 -8.70
CA GLY A 566 21.47 -14.74 -8.56
C GLY A 566 21.45 -13.74 -7.41
N PHE A 567 20.88 -12.57 -7.65
CA PHE A 567 20.71 -11.53 -6.62
C PHE A 567 19.24 -11.14 -6.47
N GLY A 568 18.89 -10.69 -5.27
CA GLY A 568 17.52 -10.29 -4.91
C GLY A 568 16.63 -11.49 -4.59
N ARG A 569 15.32 -11.24 -4.57
CA ARG A 569 14.31 -12.25 -4.21
C ARG A 569 14.33 -13.43 -5.19
N PHE A 570 14.24 -14.65 -4.67
CA PHE A 570 14.01 -15.84 -5.49
C PHE A 570 12.51 -15.98 -5.83
N HIS A 571 12.20 -16.21 -7.09
CA HIS A 571 10.84 -16.35 -7.64
C HIS A 571 10.31 -17.77 -7.44
N ALA A 572 9.99 -18.13 -6.19
CA ALA A 572 9.50 -19.45 -5.83
C ALA A 572 8.23 -19.84 -6.60
N GLU A 573 7.40 -18.87 -6.99
CA GLU A 573 6.17 -19.11 -7.76
C GLU A 573 6.50 -19.68 -9.16
N ILE A 574 7.49 -19.10 -9.84
CA ILE A 574 7.95 -19.55 -11.16
C ILE A 574 8.63 -20.92 -11.03
N TRP A 575 9.40 -21.12 -9.95
CA TRP A 575 10.03 -22.40 -9.67
C TRP A 575 9.02 -23.53 -9.48
N VAL A 576 7.96 -23.33 -8.69
CA VAL A 576 6.89 -24.33 -8.53
C VAL A 576 6.18 -24.59 -9.85
N LEU A 577 5.91 -23.55 -10.66
CA LEU A 577 5.30 -23.72 -11.98
C LEU A 577 6.21 -24.48 -12.96
N SER A 578 7.53 -24.32 -12.86
CA SER A 578 8.49 -25.01 -13.73
C SER A 578 8.50 -26.52 -13.52
N TRP A 579 8.06 -27.01 -12.35
CA TRP A 579 7.94 -28.46 -12.08
C TRP A 579 6.91 -29.15 -12.99
N PHE A 580 5.99 -28.38 -13.58
CA PHE A 580 5.01 -28.88 -14.55
C PHE A 580 5.53 -28.84 -15.99
N GLY A 581 6.84 -28.60 -16.21
CA GLY A 581 7.46 -28.57 -17.53
C GLY A 581 7.24 -27.28 -18.31
N LEU A 582 6.88 -26.18 -17.63
CA LEU A 582 6.69 -24.87 -18.25
C LEU A 582 8.03 -24.14 -18.43
N ASP A 583 8.32 -23.70 -19.65
CA ASP A 583 9.51 -22.90 -19.98
C ASP A 583 9.20 -21.39 -19.94
N PHE A 584 9.99 -20.66 -19.15
CA PHE A 584 9.84 -19.22 -18.92
C PHE A 584 10.95 -18.38 -19.55
N THR A 585 11.93 -18.99 -20.23
CA THR A 585 13.04 -18.26 -20.89
C THR A 585 12.55 -17.36 -22.03
N ARG A 586 11.44 -17.70 -22.67
CA ARG A 586 10.82 -16.89 -23.71
C ARG A 586 9.93 -15.76 -23.19
N CYS A 587 9.69 -15.67 -21.89
CA CYS A 587 8.83 -14.64 -21.32
C CYS A 587 9.54 -13.28 -21.25
N SER A 588 8.80 -12.18 -21.40
CA SER A 588 9.31 -10.85 -21.01
C SER A 588 9.31 -10.69 -19.49
N LYS A 589 10.04 -9.68 -18.99
CA LYS A 589 9.98 -9.26 -17.57
C LYS A 589 8.53 -9.07 -17.09
N ALA A 590 7.71 -8.35 -17.85
CA ALA A 590 6.31 -8.11 -17.52
C ALA A 590 5.48 -9.40 -17.47
N GLN A 591 5.74 -10.36 -18.37
CA GLN A 591 5.08 -11.67 -18.38
C GLN A 591 5.47 -12.51 -17.16
N LEU A 592 6.77 -12.55 -16.79
CA LEU A 592 7.23 -13.23 -15.58
C LEU A 592 6.53 -12.66 -14.34
N VAL A 593 6.46 -11.33 -14.22
CA VAL A 593 5.76 -10.65 -13.12
C VAL A 593 4.28 -11.03 -13.10
N ALA A 594 3.60 -11.01 -14.25
CA ALA A 594 2.19 -11.37 -14.35
C ALA A 594 1.93 -12.83 -13.91
N VAL A 595 2.75 -13.78 -14.37
CA VAL A 595 2.65 -15.20 -14.00
C VAL A 595 2.71 -15.38 -12.49
N ARG A 596 3.63 -14.68 -11.82
CA ARG A 596 3.77 -14.74 -10.36
C ARG A 596 2.52 -14.25 -9.64
N PHE A 597 1.98 -13.10 -10.05
CA PHE A 597 0.76 -12.59 -9.44
C PHE A 597 -0.47 -13.46 -9.74
N PHE A 598 -0.55 -14.09 -10.92
CA PHE A 598 -1.59 -15.09 -11.20
C PHE A 598 -1.46 -16.31 -10.30
N PHE A 599 -0.23 -16.78 -10.06
CA PHE A 599 0.04 -17.84 -9.09
C PHE A 599 -0.45 -17.43 -7.69
N ASP A 600 -0.06 -16.23 -7.22
CA ASP A 600 -0.47 -15.71 -5.92
C ASP A 600 -1.99 -15.61 -5.78
N ALA A 601 -2.69 -15.25 -6.87
CA ALA A 601 -4.13 -15.13 -6.90
C ALA A 601 -4.88 -16.48 -6.91
N LEU A 602 -4.35 -17.49 -7.61
CA LEU A 602 -5.09 -18.73 -7.91
C LEU A 602 -4.64 -19.92 -7.07
N PHE A 603 -3.34 -20.06 -6.84
CA PHE A 603 -2.75 -21.23 -6.17
C PHE A 603 -3.33 -21.48 -4.77
N PRO A 604 -3.56 -20.46 -3.91
CA PRO A 604 -4.20 -20.68 -2.63
C PRO A 604 -5.61 -21.32 -2.74
N PHE A 605 -6.41 -20.92 -3.74
CA PHE A 605 -7.74 -21.51 -3.95
C PHE A 605 -7.64 -22.97 -4.40
N VAL A 606 -6.71 -23.28 -5.31
CA VAL A 606 -6.48 -24.66 -5.77
C VAL A 606 -6.17 -25.57 -4.59
N LEU A 607 -5.26 -25.17 -3.70
CA LEU A 607 -4.95 -25.92 -2.48
C LEU A 607 -6.18 -26.09 -1.58
N LEU A 608 -6.95 -25.00 -1.35
CA LEU A 608 -8.13 -25.05 -0.49
C LEU A 608 -9.21 -25.99 -1.03
N PHE A 609 -9.45 -26.01 -2.34
CA PHE A 609 -10.40 -26.93 -2.96
C PHE A 609 -9.93 -28.37 -2.83
N LEU A 610 -8.74 -28.69 -3.33
CA LEU A 610 -8.19 -30.06 -3.34
C LEU A 610 -8.17 -30.66 -1.93
N ILE A 611 -7.60 -29.94 -0.97
CA ILE A 611 -7.45 -30.44 0.39
C ILE A 611 -8.81 -30.51 1.09
N SER A 612 -9.70 -29.54 0.88
CA SER A 612 -11.02 -29.58 1.52
C SER A 612 -11.85 -30.77 1.07
N PHE A 613 -11.74 -31.22 -0.18
CA PHE A 613 -12.45 -32.43 -0.62
C PHE A 613 -11.94 -33.71 0.06
N LEU A 614 -10.65 -33.74 0.42
CA LEU A 614 -9.99 -34.90 1.05
C LEU A 614 -10.11 -34.93 2.58
N THR A 615 -10.48 -33.82 3.22
CA THR A 615 -10.51 -33.71 4.70
C THR A 615 -11.93 -33.73 5.26
N LYS A 616 -12.03 -34.02 6.57
CA LYS A 616 -13.31 -34.08 7.28
C LYS A 616 -14.01 -32.70 7.29
N PRO A 617 -15.31 -32.63 6.93
CA PRO A 617 -16.10 -31.40 7.00
C PRO A 617 -16.16 -30.80 8.41
N VAL A 618 -16.39 -29.49 8.49
CA VAL A 618 -16.71 -28.81 9.76
C VAL A 618 -18.13 -29.22 10.17
N ASP A 619 -18.36 -29.30 11.49
CA ASP A 619 -19.66 -29.62 12.07
C ASP A 619 -20.80 -28.74 11.51
N ALA A 620 -21.90 -29.38 11.08
CA ALA A 620 -23.01 -28.73 10.40
C ALA A 620 -23.70 -27.69 11.30
N SER A 621 -23.93 -28.00 12.59
CA SER A 621 -24.63 -27.09 13.50
C SER A 621 -23.87 -25.77 13.69
N SER A 622 -22.54 -25.87 13.71
CA SER A 622 -21.64 -24.72 13.82
C SER A 622 -21.65 -23.86 12.55
N LEU A 623 -21.67 -24.50 11.37
CA LEU A 623 -21.78 -23.83 10.08
C LEU A 623 -23.14 -23.15 9.92
N ASP A 624 -24.22 -23.83 10.29
CA ASP A 624 -25.58 -23.31 10.25
C ASP A 624 -25.72 -22.04 11.07
N ARG A 625 -25.18 -22.04 12.29
CA ARG A 625 -25.15 -20.85 13.14
C ARG A 625 -24.34 -19.71 12.50
N PHE A 626 -23.18 -20.01 11.94
CA PHE A 626 -22.33 -19.00 11.29
C PHE A 626 -23.01 -18.39 10.06
N PHE A 627 -23.54 -19.21 9.15
CA PHE A 627 -24.17 -18.72 7.93
C PHE A 627 -25.53 -18.07 8.18
N ALA A 628 -26.31 -18.57 9.15
CA ALA A 628 -27.52 -17.88 9.61
C ALA A 628 -27.16 -16.44 10.01
N LYS A 629 -26.13 -16.26 10.84
CA LYS A 629 -25.65 -14.93 11.22
C LYS A 629 -25.21 -14.10 10.01
N VAL A 630 -24.40 -14.64 9.11
CA VAL A 630 -23.95 -13.93 7.89
C VAL A 630 -25.13 -13.46 7.03
N HIS A 631 -26.22 -14.22 6.98
CA HIS A 631 -27.39 -13.90 6.16
C HIS A 631 -28.38 -12.97 6.84
N THR A 632 -28.45 -12.97 8.18
CA THR A 632 -29.32 -12.08 8.97
C THR A 632 -28.85 -10.62 8.89
N PRO A 633 -29.66 -9.70 8.33
CA PRO A 633 -29.34 -8.28 8.32
C PRO A 633 -29.26 -7.67 9.73
N VAL A 634 -28.42 -6.66 9.91
CA VAL A 634 -28.28 -5.94 11.19
C VAL A 634 -29.52 -5.08 11.44
N GLN A 635 -30.06 -5.19 12.64
CA GLN A 635 -31.25 -4.51 13.12
C GLN A 635 -30.89 -3.19 13.84
N PRO A 636 -31.82 -2.21 13.87
CA PRO A 636 -31.54 -0.89 14.46
C PRO A 636 -31.38 -0.89 15.99
N THR A 637 -32.04 -1.82 16.69
CA THR A 637 -32.04 -1.88 18.17
C THR A 637 -31.49 -3.21 18.66
N PRO A 638 -30.81 -3.23 19.83
CA PRO A 638 -30.26 -4.47 20.40
C PRO A 638 -31.29 -5.59 20.59
N ASP A 639 -32.52 -5.25 20.99
CA ASP A 639 -33.55 -6.26 21.23
C ASP A 639 -34.06 -6.90 19.93
N ARG A 640 -34.26 -6.09 18.89
CA ARG A 640 -34.61 -6.60 17.56
C ARG A 640 -33.48 -7.41 16.96
N GLU A 641 -32.24 -7.00 17.20
CA GLU A 641 -31.06 -7.73 16.74
C GLU A 641 -30.98 -9.12 17.38
N ARG A 642 -31.16 -9.21 18.69
CA ARG A 642 -31.20 -10.49 19.41
C ARG A 642 -32.33 -11.38 18.90
N ALA A 643 -33.54 -10.83 18.75
CA ALA A 643 -34.69 -11.57 18.25
C ALA A 643 -34.47 -12.09 16.81
N ALA A 644 -33.94 -11.26 15.91
CA ALA A 644 -33.68 -11.67 14.53
C ALA A 644 -32.60 -12.75 14.40
N LEU A 645 -31.57 -12.68 15.24
CA LEU A 645 -30.54 -13.72 15.30
C LEU A 645 -31.07 -15.03 15.88
N GLU A 646 -31.83 -14.96 16.97
CA GLU A 646 -32.44 -16.14 17.59
C GLU A 646 -33.39 -16.85 16.62
N GLU A 647 -34.25 -16.10 15.93
CA GLU A 647 -35.12 -16.63 14.86
C GLU A 647 -34.30 -17.33 13.76
N SER A 648 -33.16 -16.75 13.37
CA SER A 648 -32.30 -17.30 12.33
C SER A 648 -31.49 -18.52 12.81
N PHE A 649 -31.16 -18.60 14.10
CA PHE A 649 -30.50 -19.77 14.68
C PHE A 649 -31.45 -20.95 14.85
N GLN A 650 -32.73 -20.68 15.16
CA GLN A 650 -33.77 -21.70 15.21
C GLN A 650 -34.15 -22.20 13.80
N ASN A 651 -34.06 -21.33 12.79
CA ASN A 651 -34.35 -21.67 11.39
C ASN A 651 -33.18 -21.34 10.43
N PRO A 652 -32.08 -22.11 10.45
CA PRO A 652 -30.89 -21.80 9.63
C PRO A 652 -31.15 -21.76 8.12
N GLY A 653 -32.09 -22.58 7.63
CA GLY A 653 -32.48 -22.66 6.22
C GLY A 653 -33.39 -21.52 5.74
N ARG A 654 -33.74 -20.55 6.60
CA ARG A 654 -34.66 -19.42 6.27
C ARG A 654 -34.28 -18.67 5.00
N PHE A 655 -32.97 -18.60 4.68
CA PHE A 655 -32.45 -17.86 3.54
C PHE A 655 -32.11 -18.73 2.32
N ASP A 656 -32.37 -20.04 2.36
CA ASP A 656 -31.95 -20.97 1.30
C ASP A 656 -32.60 -20.67 -0.05
N SER A 657 -33.85 -20.21 -0.06
CA SER A 657 -34.55 -19.81 -1.30
C SER A 657 -33.91 -18.60 -2.00
N ARG A 658 -33.13 -17.80 -1.26
CA ARG A 658 -32.38 -16.66 -1.77
C ARG A 658 -30.97 -17.01 -2.21
N LYS A 659 -30.50 -18.25 -2.04
CA LYS A 659 -29.23 -18.72 -2.60
C LYS A 659 -29.27 -18.64 -4.13
N MET A 660 -28.14 -18.27 -4.73
CA MET A 660 -27.94 -18.32 -6.18
C MET A 660 -27.95 -19.78 -6.67
N PHE A 661 -27.40 -20.69 -5.86
CA PHE A 661 -27.36 -22.13 -6.13
C PHE A 661 -28.02 -22.92 -4.97
N PRO A 662 -29.37 -22.94 -4.88
CA PRO A 662 -30.09 -23.67 -3.84
C PRO A 662 -29.73 -25.17 -3.82
N GLY A 663 -29.70 -25.79 -2.63
CA GLY A 663 -29.35 -27.21 -2.46
C GLY A 663 -27.85 -27.54 -2.58
N THR A 664 -27.00 -26.56 -2.90
CA THR A 664 -25.54 -26.73 -2.95
C THR A 664 -24.86 -26.27 -1.66
N GLN A 665 -23.56 -26.55 -1.54
CA GLN A 665 -22.72 -26.07 -0.43
C GLN A 665 -22.28 -24.60 -0.57
N TRP A 666 -22.80 -23.87 -1.57
CA TRP A 666 -22.52 -22.46 -1.81
C TRP A 666 -23.53 -21.56 -1.09
N GLU A 667 -22.99 -20.58 -0.36
CA GLU A 667 -23.73 -19.62 0.48
C GLU A 667 -23.82 -18.24 -0.20
N ILE A 668 -23.73 -18.22 -1.53
CA ILE A 668 -23.82 -17.02 -2.35
C ILE A 668 -25.29 -16.65 -2.50
N MET A 669 -25.68 -15.45 -2.02
CA MET A 669 -27.04 -14.93 -2.14
C MET A 669 -27.29 -14.29 -3.50
N LYS A 670 -28.52 -14.39 -4.02
CA LYS A 670 -28.97 -13.63 -5.19
C LYS A 670 -28.84 -12.12 -4.92
N PRO A 671 -28.24 -11.34 -5.83
CA PRO A 671 -28.07 -9.90 -5.62
C PRO A 671 -29.43 -9.21 -5.55
N GLY A 672 -29.62 -8.36 -4.54
CA GLY A 672 -30.80 -7.51 -4.46
C GLY A 672 -30.68 -6.28 -5.37
N LYS A 673 -31.77 -5.53 -5.56
CA LYS A 673 -31.75 -4.24 -6.29
C LYS A 673 -30.66 -3.30 -5.79
N MET A 674 -30.47 -3.22 -4.47
CA MET A 674 -29.44 -2.40 -3.86
C MET A 674 -28.02 -2.89 -4.17
N ASP A 675 -27.81 -4.19 -4.34
CA ASP A 675 -26.50 -4.74 -4.71
C ASP A 675 -26.19 -4.49 -6.18
N ILE A 676 -27.17 -4.59 -7.07
CA ILE A 676 -27.02 -4.24 -8.49
C ILE A 676 -26.68 -2.75 -8.64
N ILE A 677 -27.41 -1.87 -7.96
CA ILE A 677 -27.14 -0.42 -8.00
C ILE A 677 -25.79 -0.09 -7.35
N GLY A 678 -25.47 -0.68 -6.20
CA GLY A 678 -24.23 -0.38 -5.48
C GLY A 678 -22.98 -0.90 -6.19
N PHE A 679 -22.99 -2.17 -6.60
CA PHE A 679 -21.87 -2.78 -7.31
C PHE A 679 -21.74 -2.26 -8.74
N GLY A 680 -22.86 -2.19 -9.49
CA GLY A 680 -22.89 -1.64 -10.85
C GLY A 680 -22.53 -0.16 -10.88
N GLY A 681 -23.09 0.65 -9.97
CA GLY A 681 -22.73 2.06 -9.81
C GLY A 681 -21.26 2.27 -9.43
N SER A 682 -20.67 1.35 -8.65
CA SER A 682 -19.23 1.40 -8.36
C SER A 682 -18.39 1.21 -9.63
N TRP A 683 -18.78 0.34 -10.56
CA TRP A 683 -18.08 0.21 -11.85
C TRP A 683 -18.23 1.44 -12.75
N VAL A 684 -19.38 2.13 -12.69
CA VAL A 684 -19.54 3.43 -13.36
C VAL A 684 -18.57 4.46 -12.76
N LEU A 685 -18.39 4.48 -11.44
CA LEU A 685 -17.39 5.34 -10.79
C LEU A 685 -15.94 4.98 -11.18
N VAL A 686 -15.63 3.69 -11.39
CA VAL A 686 -14.33 3.28 -11.95
C VAL A 686 -14.12 3.92 -13.33
N GLY A 687 -15.11 3.80 -14.22
CA GLY A 687 -15.06 4.42 -15.55
C GLY A 687 -14.93 5.95 -15.48
N LEU A 688 -15.66 6.59 -14.58
CA LEU A 688 -15.59 8.04 -14.38
C LEU A 688 -14.19 8.50 -13.94
N ILE A 689 -13.55 7.78 -13.02
CA ILE A 689 -12.19 8.14 -12.56
C ILE A 689 -11.17 7.98 -13.68
N ILE A 690 -11.25 6.90 -14.45
CA ILE A 690 -10.39 6.70 -15.62
C ILE A 690 -10.62 7.80 -16.65
N LEU A 691 -11.88 8.17 -16.91
CA LEU A 691 -12.25 9.27 -17.80
C LEU A 691 -11.69 10.61 -17.33
N LEU A 692 -11.78 10.93 -16.03
CA LEU A 692 -11.24 12.16 -15.45
C LEU A 692 -9.71 12.20 -15.54
N LEU A 693 -9.04 11.08 -15.31
CA LEU A 693 -7.59 10.98 -15.46
C LEU A 693 -7.17 11.18 -16.92
N TRP A 694 -7.89 10.54 -17.86
CA TRP A 694 -7.67 10.72 -19.30
C TRP A 694 -7.92 12.17 -19.75
N LEU A 695 -8.99 12.79 -19.27
CA LEU A 695 -9.33 14.18 -19.57
C LEU A 695 -8.22 15.11 -19.06
N MET A 696 -7.75 14.90 -17.83
CA MET A 696 -6.66 15.70 -17.24
C MET A 696 -5.38 15.67 -18.11
N VAL A 697 -4.99 14.52 -18.67
CA VAL A 697 -3.79 14.44 -19.54
C VAL A 697 -4.04 14.85 -20.99
N SER A 698 -5.30 15.06 -21.38
CA SER A 698 -5.66 15.45 -22.75
C SER A 698 -5.90 16.95 -22.89
N ILE A 699 -6.03 17.69 -21.79
CA ILE A 699 -6.16 19.16 -21.80
C ILE A 699 -4.80 19.75 -22.20
N ARG A 700 -4.79 20.50 -23.31
CA ARG A 700 -3.62 21.26 -23.80
C ARG A 700 -3.82 22.75 -23.60
#